data_AF-A0A7S3WR11-F1
#
_entry.id   AF-A0A7S3WR11-F1
#
_cell.length_a   1.000
_cell.length_b   1.000
_cell.length_c   1.000
_cell.angle_alpha   90.00
_cell.angle_beta   90.00
_cell.angle_gamma   90.00
#
_symmetry.space_group_name_H-M   'P 1'
#
loop_
_entity.id
_entity.type
_entity.pdbx_description
1 polymer ?
#
loop_
_entity_poly.entity_id
_entity_poly.type
_entity_poly.pdbx_seq_one_letter_code
_entity_poly.pdbx_strand_id
1 'polypeptide(L)'
;GGEAGGEAGGEAGGEGVECALSPPEQRALLGLLHGYYSTVSDGLVAAHSELRSIERSNQKALLARGELSEEAAAAHERARKAHERVLTAARAMGEPLGVPLPSLSAGGDEEEEKKESVVVSLSTSANADDGESGGGLYADAEERAFYEQLPDLRAVLPAVLFSEEGDADTSGLEEAMRRLPSCSSRREVDDLASELTMRGLRSARRPLVRALLSPPASAADAPRCYARLAAVLSGAFKHVGSEVGSLVAAEFEQLAERPEQDLPARLRNAAYVGELVRFGLVSPPSVFGMFKACAGAFSAAQLGVVVALLEACGRFLHASPASHERMDAMLGALSQLRSVHRALPPDLLAELDAAIAACRPAEEIEARAAPELPPLQRYVLHLLHEQLTAGTAEVVVRQLRKLPWRDEPEVGRWFAAAALSAAEVRFHAIPLLATVCSHLLPFQEAAVLRVVDGAVEALRLVIDRPGIDFDAAKQSRRRGCLVRLVGELYAYRLLDSRAILRILYWLVPKQAGVWGRVVPITHVPAHAEAAGAEPAARPLLRHGEPLLDGPADCGRLRMALSLLDVVGGFFSRGLARRRLDVWLVYLSRYLFCKTVSVDVRFALHDTLAALRPQLVLPDSYEQACAAVARLETVMADDQAQGEALAHELLHEAAGAGATSGEEEGEEGEEGEE
;
A
#
# COMPACT_ATOMS: atom_id res chain seq x y z
N GLY A 1 19.92 49.97 58.39
CA GLY A 1 18.60 49.60 58.94
C GLY A 1 18.19 48.32 58.27
N GLY A 2 17.49 47.45 58.99
CA GLY A 2 17.05 46.12 58.56
C GLY A 2 16.27 46.10 57.25
N GLU A 3 15.74 44.97 56.79
CA GLU A 3 15.16 43.87 57.55
C GLU A 3 14.67 42.85 56.53
N ALA A 4 14.64 41.58 56.95
CA ALA A 4 13.69 40.50 56.58
C ALA A 4 13.58 40.07 55.10
N GLY A 5 13.57 38.78 54.75
CA GLY A 5 13.29 37.58 55.55
C GLY A 5 12.04 36.87 55.01
N GLY A 6 12.13 35.55 54.86
CA GLY A 6 11.05 34.64 54.43
C GLY A 6 11.61 33.49 53.59
N GLU A 7 12.32 32.51 54.15
CA GLU A 7 11.81 31.31 54.86
C GLU A 7 10.89 30.40 54.03
N ALA A 8 11.45 29.25 53.65
CA ALA A 8 10.87 27.91 53.74
C ALA A 8 12.07 26.95 53.66
N GLY A 9 12.45 26.17 54.67
CA GLY A 9 11.61 25.37 55.56
C GLY A 9 11.64 23.92 55.04
N GLY A 10 12.65 23.16 55.45
CA GLY A 10 12.83 21.76 55.06
C GLY A 10 13.96 21.09 55.84
N GLU A 11 13.66 20.73 57.08
CA GLU A 11 14.53 19.88 57.91
C GLU A 11 14.71 18.50 57.26
N ALA A 12 15.95 18.04 57.18
CA ALA A 12 16.27 16.62 57.12
C ALA A 12 17.49 16.37 58.01
N GLY A 13 17.24 15.83 59.20
CA GLY A 13 18.27 15.32 60.09
C GLY A 13 18.97 14.12 59.46
N GLY A 14 20.30 14.16 59.47
CA GLY A 14 21.19 13.04 59.15
C GLY A 14 22.43 13.14 60.05
N GLU A 15 22.70 12.05 60.76
CA GLU A 15 23.70 11.90 61.82
C GLU A 15 25.09 12.42 61.42
N GLY A 16 25.71 13.21 62.29
CA GLY A 16 27.08 13.71 62.10
C GLY A 16 28.08 12.56 62.14
N VAL A 17 28.61 12.18 60.98
CA VAL A 17 29.79 11.34 60.88
C VAL A 17 30.98 12.14 61.44
N GLU A 18 31.53 11.73 62.60
CA GLU A 18 32.80 12.28 63.09
C GLU A 18 33.88 12.05 62.03
N CYS A 19 34.32 13.13 61.39
CA CYS A 19 35.34 13.06 60.34
C CYS A 19 36.68 12.65 60.97
N ALA A 20 37.18 11.46 60.59
CA ALA A 20 38.40 10.87 61.14
C ALA A 20 39.71 11.63 60.81
N LEU A 21 39.64 12.68 59.99
CA LEU A 21 40.79 13.47 59.54
C LEU A 21 40.95 14.72 60.41
N SER A 22 42.19 15.10 60.71
CA SER A 22 42.45 16.36 61.41
C SER A 22 42.08 17.58 60.52
N PRO A 23 41.71 18.74 61.11
CA PRO A 23 41.38 19.95 60.34
C PRO A 23 42.41 20.38 59.27
N PRO A 24 43.73 20.26 59.46
CA PRO A 24 44.69 20.54 58.39
C PRO A 24 44.68 19.49 57.27
N GLU A 25 44.44 18.21 57.58
CA GLU A 25 44.36 17.12 56.59
C GLU A 25 43.07 17.23 55.76
N GLN A 26 41.95 17.62 56.37
CA GLN A 26 40.69 17.89 55.65
C GLN A 26 40.87 19.01 54.61
N ARG A 27 41.56 20.11 54.97
CA ARG A 27 41.85 21.22 54.05
C ARG A 27 42.78 20.81 52.91
N ALA A 28 43.78 19.99 53.20
CA ALA A 28 44.69 19.46 52.19
C ALA A 28 43.94 18.54 51.19
N LEU A 29 43.07 17.66 51.69
CA LEU A 29 42.26 16.77 50.87
C LEU A 29 41.24 17.52 50.01
N LEU A 30 40.50 18.47 50.58
CA LEU A 30 39.57 19.32 49.83
C LEU A 30 40.30 20.16 48.77
N GLY A 31 41.49 20.67 49.08
CA GLY A 31 42.33 21.38 48.10
C GLY A 31 42.74 20.50 46.91
N LEU A 32 43.09 19.23 47.15
CA LEU A 32 43.38 18.27 46.09
C LEU A 32 42.14 17.91 45.26
N LEU A 33 40.99 17.73 45.91
CA LEU A 33 39.72 17.42 45.23
C LEU A 33 39.23 18.60 44.37
N HIS A 34 39.31 19.83 44.85
CA HIS A 34 39.01 21.03 44.04
C HIS A 34 40.00 21.20 42.88
N GLY A 35 41.30 20.93 43.10
CA GLY A 35 42.31 20.95 42.04
C GLY A 35 42.02 19.91 40.95
N TYR A 36 41.62 18.70 41.34
CA TYR A 36 41.22 17.64 40.42
C TYR A 36 39.89 17.95 39.71
N TYR A 37 38.92 18.56 40.39
CA TYR A 37 37.68 19.03 39.77
C TYR A 37 37.92 20.13 38.73
N SER A 38 38.87 21.04 38.99
CA SER A 38 39.27 22.07 38.02
C SER A 38 39.82 21.44 36.74
N THR A 39 40.71 20.45 36.83
CA THR A 39 41.27 19.79 35.64
C THR A 39 40.22 18.99 34.88
N VAL A 40 39.26 18.36 35.59
CA VAL A 40 38.12 17.68 34.95
C VAL A 40 37.17 18.68 34.29
N SER A 41 36.97 19.86 34.87
CA SER A 41 36.18 20.94 34.28
C SER A 41 36.82 21.49 33.00
N ASP A 42 38.14 21.72 33.00
CA ASP A 42 38.89 22.13 31.82
C ASP A 42 38.84 21.04 30.72
N GLY A 43 38.95 19.77 31.13
CA GLY A 43 38.79 18.62 30.24
C GLY A 43 37.38 18.51 29.64
N LEU A 44 36.34 18.87 30.40
CA LEU A 44 34.95 18.89 29.93
C LEU A 44 34.74 19.95 28.85
N VAL A 45 35.28 21.16 29.06
CA VAL A 45 35.24 22.26 28.08
C VAL A 45 36.00 21.87 26.80
N ALA A 46 37.20 21.30 26.94
CA ALA A 46 37.98 20.81 25.80
C ALA A 46 37.23 19.74 25.00
N ALA A 47 36.73 18.70 25.66
CA ALA A 47 35.94 17.64 25.02
C ALA A 47 34.66 18.17 24.34
N HIS A 48 34.00 19.16 24.94
CA HIS A 48 32.82 19.80 24.35
C HIS A 48 33.18 20.58 23.06
N SER A 49 34.26 21.35 23.09
CA SER A 49 34.73 22.11 21.91
C SER A 49 35.19 21.19 20.76
N GLU A 50 35.85 20.08 21.07
CA GLU A 50 36.27 19.07 20.09
C GLU A 50 35.05 18.40 19.44
N LEU A 51 34.06 17.99 20.25
CA LEU A 51 32.80 17.42 19.76
C LEU A 51 32.09 18.39 18.80
N ARG A 52 31.98 19.67 19.17
CA ARG A 52 31.39 20.72 18.32
C ARG A 52 32.17 20.99 17.03
N SER A 53 33.49 20.81 17.04
CA SER A 53 34.32 20.94 15.84
C SER A 53 34.06 19.79 14.86
N ILE A 54 34.01 18.56 15.37
CA ILE A 54 33.72 17.35 14.56
C ILE A 54 32.28 17.40 14.00
N GLU A 55 31.30 17.85 14.80
CA GLU A 55 29.91 18.04 14.34
C GLU A 55 29.82 19.03 13.18
N ARG A 56 30.50 20.18 13.27
CA ARG A 56 30.53 21.18 12.19
C ARG A 56 31.22 20.65 10.93
N SER A 57 32.33 19.92 11.07
CA SER A 57 33.02 19.28 9.94
C SER A 57 32.15 18.24 9.26
N ASN A 58 31.47 17.40 10.04
CA ASN A 58 30.55 16.37 9.54
C ASN A 58 29.35 16.99 8.84
N GLN A 59 28.82 18.10 9.36
CA GLN A 59 27.73 18.85 8.74
C GLN A 59 28.15 19.47 7.39
N LYS A 60 29.35 20.08 7.31
CA LYS A 60 29.89 20.61 6.04
C LYS A 60 30.12 19.51 5.01
N ALA A 61 30.64 18.34 5.43
CA ALA A 61 30.83 17.19 4.55
C ALA A 61 29.51 16.61 4.01
N LEU A 62 28.48 16.54 4.86
CA LEU A 62 27.16 16.03 4.50
C LEU A 62 26.44 16.98 3.53
N LEU A 63 26.55 18.30 3.73
CA LEU A 63 26.01 19.30 2.79
C LEU A 63 26.73 19.28 1.43
N ALA A 64 28.04 19.01 1.41
CA ALA A 64 28.83 19.04 0.17
C ALA A 64 28.76 17.74 -0.63
N ARG A 65 28.62 16.58 0.01
CA ARG A 65 28.73 15.25 -0.63
C ARG A 65 27.51 14.36 -0.48
N GLY A 66 26.53 14.72 0.36
CA GLY A 66 25.33 13.92 0.62
C GLY A 66 25.57 12.65 1.45
N GLU A 67 26.82 12.28 1.72
CA GLU A 67 27.20 11.07 2.45
C GLU A 67 28.28 11.37 3.51
N LEU A 68 28.16 10.73 4.67
CA LEU A 68 29.14 10.76 5.75
C LEU A 68 30.02 9.50 5.67
N SER A 69 31.33 9.68 5.62
CA SER A 69 32.30 8.58 5.67
C SER A 69 32.19 7.81 7.00
N GLU A 70 32.34 6.48 6.95
CA GLU A 70 32.38 5.62 8.15
C GLU A 70 33.45 6.07 9.16
N GLU A 71 34.57 6.61 8.68
CA GLU A 71 35.64 7.13 9.53
C GLU A 71 35.22 8.41 10.30
N ALA A 72 34.41 9.26 9.66
CA ALA A 72 33.89 10.49 10.25
C ALA A 72 32.77 10.22 11.25
N ALA A 73 31.94 9.20 11.00
CA ALA A 73 30.94 8.71 11.94
C ALA A 73 31.59 8.08 13.19
N ALA A 74 32.61 7.24 13.00
CA ALA A 74 33.36 6.65 14.10
C ALA A 74 34.11 7.70 14.95
N ALA A 75 34.59 8.78 14.33
CA ALA A 75 35.23 9.89 15.02
C ALA A 75 34.24 10.66 15.92
N HIS A 76 33.02 10.93 15.42
CA HIS A 76 31.96 11.56 16.21
C HIS A 76 31.53 10.70 17.40
N GLU A 77 31.35 9.40 17.19
CA GLU A 77 30.98 8.46 18.26
C GLU A 77 32.06 8.41 19.36
N ARG A 78 33.33 8.40 18.98
CA ARG A 78 34.47 8.45 19.91
C ARG A 78 34.48 9.74 20.73
N ALA A 79 34.33 10.90 20.07
CA ALA A 79 34.29 12.19 20.75
C ALA A 79 33.08 12.34 21.68
N ARG A 80 31.90 11.85 21.27
CA ARG A 80 30.69 11.84 22.09
C ARG A 80 30.85 10.99 23.35
N LYS A 81 31.38 9.76 23.20
CA LYS A 81 31.65 8.86 24.33
C LYS A 81 32.68 9.47 25.29
N ALA A 82 33.70 10.16 24.79
CA ALA A 82 34.67 10.86 25.62
C ALA A 82 34.02 12.01 26.40
N HIS A 83 33.22 12.86 25.74
CA HIS A 83 32.49 13.96 26.39
C HIS A 83 31.52 13.45 27.47
N GLU A 84 30.74 12.41 27.19
CA GLU A 84 29.77 11.84 28.14
C GLU A 84 30.44 11.23 29.38
N ARG A 85 31.59 10.57 29.19
CA ARG A 85 32.41 10.06 30.31
C ARG A 85 32.92 11.18 31.21
N VAL A 86 33.46 12.24 30.63
CA VAL A 86 34.00 13.38 31.38
C VAL A 86 32.87 14.17 32.05
N LEU A 87 31.71 14.31 31.39
CA LEU A 87 30.52 14.95 31.97
C LEU A 87 29.98 14.17 33.17
N THR A 88 29.94 12.84 33.08
CA THR A 88 29.50 11.97 34.19
C THR A 88 30.47 12.05 35.36
N ALA A 89 31.79 12.04 35.10
CA ALA A 89 32.82 12.23 36.12
C ALA A 89 32.77 13.61 36.78
N ALA A 90 32.54 14.67 35.98
CA ALA A 90 32.37 16.04 36.49
C ALA A 90 31.14 16.15 37.39
N ARG A 91 29.99 15.58 36.99
CA ARG A 91 28.77 15.57 37.82
C ARG A 91 28.95 14.81 39.12
N ALA A 92 29.52 13.61 39.06
CA ALA A 92 29.74 12.76 40.23
C ALA A 92 30.68 13.39 41.27
N MET A 93 31.56 14.30 40.86
CA MET A 93 32.45 15.04 41.77
C MET A 93 31.91 16.41 42.18
N GLY A 94 31.19 17.10 41.28
CA GLY A 94 30.61 18.42 41.55
C GLY A 94 29.52 18.37 42.61
N GLU A 95 28.71 17.31 42.62
CA GLU A 95 27.62 17.10 43.58
C GLU A 95 28.11 17.03 45.06
N PRO A 96 29.10 16.19 45.43
CA PRO A 96 29.63 16.16 46.79
C PRO A 96 30.51 17.38 47.16
N LEU A 97 31.10 18.07 46.17
CA LEU A 97 31.92 19.27 46.41
C LEU A 97 31.10 20.57 46.45
N GLY A 98 29.81 20.53 46.09
CA GLY A 98 28.93 21.70 46.03
C GLY A 98 29.36 22.76 45.00
N VAL A 99 30.16 22.37 43.99
CA VAL A 99 30.66 23.28 42.95
C VAL A 99 29.80 23.15 41.70
N PRO A 100 29.28 24.25 41.12
CA PRO A 100 28.48 24.19 39.90
C PRO A 100 29.30 23.67 38.70
N LEU A 101 28.62 23.02 37.75
CA LEU A 101 29.23 22.63 36.48
C LEU A 101 29.70 23.89 35.71
N PRO A 102 30.83 23.83 34.99
CA PRO A 102 31.29 24.94 34.16
C PRO A 102 30.28 25.25 33.03
N SER A 103 30.07 26.53 32.75
CA SER A 103 29.18 26.99 31.68
C SER A 103 29.76 26.70 30.30
N LEU A 104 29.13 25.80 29.56
CA LEU A 104 29.51 25.48 28.17
C LEU A 104 28.89 26.52 27.23
N SER A 105 29.63 27.59 26.86
CA SER A 105 29.10 28.70 26.06
C SER A 105 28.90 28.35 24.57
N ALA A 106 27.77 28.79 24.00
CA ALA A 106 27.42 28.80 22.57
C ALA A 106 28.10 29.94 21.76
N GLY A 107 29.36 30.26 22.09
CA GLY A 107 30.08 31.39 21.50
C GLY A 107 30.74 31.04 20.17
N GLY A 108 29.96 31.05 19.07
CA GLY A 108 30.52 30.88 17.73
C GLY A 108 29.57 31.09 16.55
N ASP A 109 28.28 31.34 16.80
CA ASP A 109 27.25 31.26 15.76
C ASP A 109 26.96 32.58 15.01
N GLU A 110 27.61 33.70 15.36
CA GLU A 110 27.23 35.02 14.81
C GLU A 110 27.96 35.46 13.51
N GLU A 111 28.95 34.73 12.98
CA GLU A 111 29.78 35.25 11.88
C GLU A 111 29.55 34.65 10.46
N GLU A 112 28.82 33.54 10.27
CA GLU A 112 28.62 32.95 8.92
C GLU A 112 27.24 33.22 8.26
N GLU A 113 26.28 33.88 8.91
CA GLU A 113 24.94 34.13 8.31
C GLU A 113 24.90 35.15 7.16
N LYS A 114 25.99 35.88 6.87
CA LYS A 114 25.97 36.99 5.91
C LYS A 114 26.33 36.66 4.45
N LYS A 115 26.47 35.40 4.04
CA LYS A 115 27.02 35.09 2.69
C LYS A 115 26.17 34.31 1.69
N GLU A 116 24.92 33.98 1.96
CA GLU A 116 24.07 33.35 0.94
C GLU A 116 22.73 34.07 0.76
N SER A 117 22.79 35.23 0.09
CA SER A 117 21.64 35.87 -0.54
C SER A 117 21.89 35.96 -2.05
N VAL A 118 21.65 34.87 -2.78
CA VAL A 118 21.48 34.94 -4.24
C VAL A 118 19.99 35.05 -4.52
N VAL A 119 19.59 36.27 -4.87
CA VAL A 119 18.26 36.62 -5.34
C VAL A 119 18.09 36.03 -6.75
N VAL A 120 17.14 35.12 -6.93
CA VAL A 120 16.57 34.82 -8.25
C VAL A 120 15.11 35.22 -8.22
N SER A 121 14.82 36.32 -8.92
CA SER A 121 13.48 36.89 -9.11
C SER A 121 12.55 35.88 -9.78
N LEU A 122 11.42 35.60 -9.13
CA LEU A 122 10.28 34.94 -9.74
C LEU A 122 9.60 35.91 -10.73
N SER A 123 9.69 35.59 -12.02
CA SER A 123 8.72 36.07 -13.00
C SER A 123 7.65 34.99 -13.18
N THR A 124 6.41 35.41 -12.95
CA THR A 124 5.20 34.67 -13.27
C THR A 124 5.12 34.44 -14.78
N SER A 125 4.95 33.19 -15.21
CA SER A 125 4.21 32.91 -16.44
C SER A 125 3.36 31.67 -16.24
N ALA A 126 2.06 31.89 -16.42
CA ALA A 126 1.09 30.85 -16.64
C ALA A 126 1.48 30.04 -17.89
N ASN A 127 1.32 28.72 -17.80
CA ASN A 127 0.77 27.92 -18.88
C ASN A 127 0.09 26.70 -18.26
N ALA A 128 -1.18 26.55 -18.65
CA ALA A 128 -2.01 25.40 -18.41
C ALA A 128 -1.78 24.40 -19.54
N ASP A 129 -1.29 23.23 -19.17
CA ASP A 129 -1.40 21.89 -19.77
C ASP A 129 -0.50 21.05 -18.84
N ASP A 130 -0.81 19.86 -18.37
CA ASP A 130 -1.32 18.71 -19.10
C ASP A 130 -1.51 17.58 -18.06
N GLY A 131 -2.19 16.51 -18.47
CA GLY A 131 -1.83 15.16 -18.04
C GLY A 131 -2.00 14.79 -16.55
N GLU A 132 -3.10 14.10 -16.27
CA GLU A 132 -3.26 13.21 -15.12
C GLU A 132 -2.05 12.25 -15.04
N SER A 133 -1.07 12.59 -14.19
CA SER A 133 0.12 11.78 -13.93
C SER A 133 0.55 11.97 -12.48
N GLY A 134 0.28 10.94 -11.67
CA GLY A 134 1.02 10.53 -10.48
C GLY A 134 1.07 11.48 -9.29
N GLY A 135 0.26 11.21 -8.27
CA GLY A 135 0.41 11.75 -6.91
C GLY A 135 -0.06 13.20 -6.75
N GLY A 136 -1.36 13.41 -6.55
CA GLY A 136 -1.88 14.74 -6.19
C GLY A 136 -1.24 15.29 -4.90
N LEU A 137 -1.10 16.62 -4.83
CA LEU A 137 -0.57 17.38 -3.68
C LEU A 137 -1.31 17.10 -2.36
N TYR A 138 -2.57 16.65 -2.45
CA TYR A 138 -3.47 16.35 -1.33
C TYR A 138 -3.96 14.90 -1.41
N ALA A 139 -4.33 14.32 -0.26
CA ALA A 139 -4.74 12.92 -0.18
C ALA A 139 -6.04 12.63 -0.91
N ASP A 140 -6.98 13.57 -0.87
CA ASP A 140 -8.28 13.46 -1.50
C ASP A 140 -8.80 14.83 -1.99
N ALA A 141 -9.93 14.80 -2.70
CA ALA A 141 -10.56 15.98 -3.25
C ALA A 141 -11.14 16.92 -2.18
N GLU A 142 -11.50 16.41 -1.00
CA GLU A 142 -12.05 17.21 0.11
C GLU A 142 -10.95 18.02 0.80
N GLU A 143 -9.79 17.40 1.05
CA GLU A 143 -8.58 18.03 1.56
C GLU A 143 -8.10 19.11 0.58
N ARG A 144 -8.06 18.80 -0.71
CA ARG A 144 -7.77 19.80 -1.75
C ARG A 144 -8.73 20.99 -1.71
N ALA A 145 -10.04 20.71 -1.59
CA ALA A 145 -11.05 21.75 -1.47
C ALA A 145 -10.95 22.57 -0.16
N PHE A 146 -10.34 22.02 0.89
CA PHE A 146 -10.09 22.73 2.14
C PHE A 146 -8.88 23.68 2.05
N TYR A 147 -7.85 23.37 1.28
CA TYR A 147 -6.67 24.26 1.18
C TYR A 147 -6.72 25.21 -0.03
N GLU A 148 -7.28 24.79 -1.17
CA GLU A 148 -7.26 25.58 -2.41
C GLU A 148 -8.52 26.46 -2.59
N GLN A 149 -9.69 26.01 -2.12
CA GLN A 149 -10.94 26.76 -2.30
C GLN A 149 -11.20 27.69 -1.11
N LEU A 150 -10.63 28.89 -1.16
CA LEU A 150 -10.85 29.97 -0.20
C LEU A 150 -11.92 30.95 -0.72
N PRO A 151 -12.90 31.39 0.11
CA PRO A 151 -13.85 32.42 -0.29
C PRO A 151 -13.18 33.77 -0.54
N ASP A 152 -13.53 34.44 -1.64
CA ASP A 152 -13.11 35.80 -1.92
C ASP A 152 -14.04 36.81 -1.22
N LEU A 153 -13.66 37.22 -0.01
CA LEU A 153 -14.42 38.19 0.79
C LEU A 153 -14.61 39.52 0.07
N ARG A 154 -13.70 39.95 -0.81
CA ARG A 154 -13.82 41.23 -1.54
C ARG A 154 -14.89 41.17 -2.64
N ALA A 155 -15.15 39.99 -3.18
CA ALA A 155 -16.19 39.78 -4.18
C ALA A 155 -17.59 39.64 -3.54
N VAL A 156 -17.66 39.08 -2.33
CA VAL A 156 -18.92 38.77 -1.64
C VAL A 156 -19.42 39.93 -0.77
N LEU A 157 -18.53 40.69 -0.15
CA LEU A 157 -18.89 41.74 0.81
C LEU A 157 -18.79 43.16 0.21
N PRO A 158 -19.60 44.13 0.71
CA PRO A 158 -19.56 45.51 0.22
C PRO A 158 -18.17 46.17 0.32
N ALA A 159 -17.75 46.87 -0.75
CA ALA A 159 -16.45 47.55 -0.83
C ALA A 159 -16.19 48.57 0.30
N VAL A 160 -17.26 49.13 0.89
CA VAL A 160 -17.21 50.07 2.02
C VAL A 160 -16.51 49.45 3.24
N LEU A 161 -16.66 48.14 3.46
CA LEU A 161 -16.02 47.42 4.57
C LEU A 161 -14.50 47.29 4.40
N PHE A 162 -14.01 47.49 3.17
CA PHE A 162 -12.60 47.49 2.83
C PHE A 162 -12.05 48.90 2.56
N SER A 163 -12.83 49.95 2.82
CA SER A 163 -12.43 51.36 2.63
C SER A 163 -11.80 51.94 3.89
N GLU A 164 -10.85 52.87 3.77
CA GLU A 164 -10.11 53.45 4.92
C GLU A 164 -10.94 54.46 5.73
N GLU A 165 -12.06 54.92 5.18
CA GLU A 165 -12.92 55.94 5.79
C GLU A 165 -14.26 55.31 6.22
N GLY A 166 -14.41 55.03 7.52
CA GLY A 166 -15.67 54.58 8.12
C GLY A 166 -15.53 54.18 9.59
N ASP A 167 -16.39 54.75 10.45
CA ASP A 167 -16.57 54.27 11.83
C ASP A 167 -17.23 52.90 11.77
N ALA A 168 -16.43 51.85 12.02
CA ALA A 168 -16.94 50.49 12.03
C ALA A 168 -17.61 50.18 13.37
N ASP A 169 -18.84 49.66 13.32
CA ASP A 169 -19.55 49.14 14.49
C ASP A 169 -18.83 47.88 14.98
N THR A 170 -18.15 47.98 16.12
CA THR A 170 -17.38 46.89 16.75
C THR A 170 -18.24 46.02 17.69
N SER A 171 -19.55 46.31 17.78
CA SER A 171 -20.46 45.56 18.64
C SER A 171 -20.53 44.08 18.23
N GLY A 172 -20.32 43.19 19.19
CA GLY A 172 -20.37 41.74 18.98
C GLY A 172 -19.14 41.10 18.32
N LEU A 173 -18.06 41.85 18.06
CA LEU A 173 -16.81 41.29 17.52
C LEU A 173 -16.12 40.33 18.50
N GLU A 174 -16.09 40.69 19.79
CA GLU A 174 -15.56 39.83 20.85
C GLU A 174 -16.35 38.52 20.99
N GLU A 175 -17.67 38.58 20.79
CA GLU A 175 -18.53 37.40 20.83
C GLU A 175 -18.28 36.47 19.63
N ALA A 176 -18.05 37.03 18.44
CA ALA A 176 -17.63 36.26 17.27
C ALA A 176 -16.27 35.58 17.51
N MET A 177 -15.30 36.29 18.11
CA MET A 177 -13.99 35.72 18.45
C MET A 177 -14.08 34.60 19.50
N ARG A 178 -15.03 34.66 20.44
CA ARG A 178 -15.26 33.57 21.42
C ARG A 178 -15.81 32.29 20.79
N ARG A 179 -16.40 32.37 19.59
CA ARG A 179 -16.89 31.20 18.84
C ARG A 179 -15.78 30.50 18.04
N LEU A 180 -14.60 31.12 17.89
CA LEU A 180 -13.50 30.56 17.13
C LEU A 180 -13.04 29.17 17.60
N PRO A 181 -12.88 28.89 18.92
CA PRO A 181 -12.58 27.56 19.44
C PRO A 181 -13.60 26.45 19.09
N SER A 182 -14.84 26.82 18.79
CA SER A 182 -15.93 25.87 18.50
C SER A 182 -16.07 25.54 17.02
N CYS A 183 -15.33 26.24 16.14
CA CYS A 183 -15.38 26.00 14.70
C CYS A 183 -14.63 24.71 14.36
N SER A 184 -15.29 23.80 13.66
CA SER A 184 -14.74 22.50 13.28
C SER A 184 -14.85 22.20 11.78
N SER A 185 -15.68 22.98 11.06
CA SER A 185 -15.95 22.76 9.65
C SER A 185 -15.52 23.92 8.76
N ARG A 186 -15.24 23.62 7.47
CA ARG A 186 -14.90 24.60 6.43
C ARG A 186 -15.91 25.76 6.37
N ARG A 187 -17.21 25.44 6.41
CA ARG A 187 -18.30 26.42 6.29
C ARG A 187 -18.36 27.35 7.50
N GLU A 188 -18.26 26.81 8.71
CA GLU A 188 -18.26 27.62 9.95
C GLU A 188 -17.12 28.63 9.98
N VAL A 189 -15.92 28.21 9.53
CA VAL A 189 -14.74 29.09 9.46
C VAL A 189 -14.94 30.21 8.44
N ASP A 190 -15.48 29.88 7.27
CA ASP A 190 -15.74 30.84 6.18
C ASP A 190 -16.86 31.84 6.54
N ASP A 191 -17.92 31.35 7.19
CA ASP A 191 -19.04 32.16 7.70
C ASP A 191 -18.55 33.10 8.82
N LEU A 192 -17.70 32.59 9.73
CA LEU A 192 -17.06 33.40 10.77
C LEU A 192 -16.14 34.47 10.18
N ALA A 193 -15.35 34.14 9.15
CA ALA A 193 -14.50 35.11 8.45
C ALA A 193 -15.33 36.26 7.85
N SER A 194 -16.49 35.92 7.29
CA SER A 194 -17.45 36.88 6.75
C SER A 194 -18.07 37.74 7.85
N GLU A 195 -18.53 37.13 8.95
CA GLU A 195 -19.09 37.82 10.12
C GLU A 195 -18.08 38.79 10.76
N LEU A 196 -16.83 38.36 10.94
CA LEU A 196 -15.73 39.19 11.47
C LEU A 196 -15.48 40.41 10.57
N THR A 197 -15.48 40.20 9.25
CA THR A 197 -15.25 41.27 8.27
C THR A 197 -16.41 42.28 8.26
N MET A 198 -17.65 41.81 8.38
CA MET A 198 -18.84 42.67 8.50
C MET A 198 -18.87 43.51 9.78
N ARG A 199 -18.28 43.01 10.89
CA ARG A 199 -18.24 43.68 12.20
C ARG A 199 -16.97 44.52 12.44
N GLY A 200 -16.36 45.02 11.37
CA GLY A 200 -15.27 45.99 11.51
C GLY A 200 -13.92 45.41 11.94
N LEU A 201 -13.54 44.23 11.42
CA LEU A 201 -12.28 43.55 11.76
C LEU A 201 -11.03 44.43 11.76
N ARG A 202 -10.98 45.46 10.89
CA ARG A 202 -9.86 46.41 10.81
C ARG A 202 -9.52 47.04 12.16
N SER A 203 -10.54 47.45 12.92
CA SER A 203 -10.39 48.12 14.21
C SER A 203 -9.86 47.19 15.31
N ALA A 204 -10.04 45.87 15.15
CA ALA A 204 -9.62 44.86 16.11
C ALA A 204 -8.59 43.85 15.54
N ARG A 205 -7.78 44.27 14.57
CA ARG A 205 -6.71 43.44 14.00
C ARG A 205 -5.78 42.87 15.08
N ARG A 206 -5.38 43.68 16.06
CA ARG A 206 -4.48 43.24 17.15
C ARG A 206 -5.11 42.16 18.05
N PRO A 207 -6.33 42.34 18.60
CA PRO A 207 -7.07 41.28 19.26
C PRO A 207 -7.20 40.01 18.43
N LEU A 208 -7.53 40.13 17.14
CA LEU A 208 -7.69 39.00 16.25
C LEU A 208 -6.39 38.22 16.06
N VAL A 209 -5.30 38.90 15.74
CA VAL A 209 -3.98 38.27 15.59
C VAL A 209 -3.63 37.53 16.88
N ARG A 210 -3.82 38.15 18.06
CA ARG A 210 -3.60 37.47 19.35
C ARG A 210 -4.47 36.22 19.53
N ALA A 211 -5.74 36.28 19.14
CA ALA A 211 -6.62 35.11 19.21
C ALA A 211 -6.16 33.99 18.27
N LEU A 212 -5.65 34.33 17.08
CA LEU A 212 -5.14 33.37 16.10
C LEU A 212 -3.79 32.74 16.50
N LEU A 213 -3.02 33.35 17.41
CA LEU A 213 -1.76 32.78 17.89
C LEU A 213 -1.95 31.64 18.88
N SER A 214 -3.08 31.59 19.60
CA SER A 214 -3.29 30.64 20.69
C SER A 214 -4.48 29.71 20.39
N PRO A 215 -4.31 28.71 19.51
CA PRO A 215 -5.34 27.70 19.30
C PRO A 215 -5.53 26.87 20.59
N PRO A 216 -6.79 26.60 20.98
CA PRO A 216 -7.10 25.89 22.21
C PRO A 216 -6.58 24.45 22.17
N ALA A 217 -5.99 24.00 23.27
CA ALA A 217 -5.50 22.61 23.39
C ALA A 217 -6.63 21.56 23.46
N SER A 218 -7.87 21.98 23.66
CA SER A 218 -9.03 21.09 23.82
C SER A 218 -9.56 20.50 22.51
N ALA A 219 -9.19 21.07 21.36
CA ALA A 219 -9.69 20.64 20.05
C ALA A 219 -8.51 20.29 19.14
N ALA A 220 -8.40 19.01 18.74
CA ALA A 220 -7.32 18.50 17.90
C ALA A 220 -7.25 19.20 16.53
N ASP A 221 -8.40 19.55 15.95
CA ASP A 221 -8.51 20.20 14.63
C ASP A 221 -8.40 21.74 14.67
N ALA A 222 -8.17 22.33 15.84
CA ALA A 222 -8.07 23.78 15.98
C ALA A 222 -6.99 24.41 15.08
N PRO A 223 -5.76 23.86 14.95
CA PRO A 223 -4.73 24.45 14.09
C PRO A 223 -5.16 24.58 12.62
N ARG A 224 -5.90 23.59 12.10
CA ARG A 224 -6.44 23.59 10.72
C ARG A 224 -7.43 24.72 10.51
N CYS A 225 -8.41 24.85 11.42
CA CYS A 225 -9.45 25.86 11.33
C CYS A 225 -8.87 27.28 11.48
N TYR A 226 -7.91 27.45 12.39
CA TYR A 226 -7.24 28.73 12.64
C TYR A 226 -6.37 29.15 11.46
N ALA A 227 -5.62 28.21 10.86
CA ALA A 227 -4.80 28.47 9.68
C ALA A 227 -5.68 28.85 8.47
N ARG A 228 -6.82 28.16 8.29
CA ARG A 228 -7.79 28.52 7.25
C ARG A 228 -8.36 29.92 7.48
N LEU A 229 -8.76 30.26 8.70
CA LEU A 229 -9.28 31.60 9.00
C LEU A 229 -8.23 32.67 8.68
N ALA A 230 -6.98 32.46 9.09
CA ALA A 230 -5.88 33.37 8.76
C ALA A 230 -5.68 33.52 7.24
N ALA A 231 -5.80 32.43 6.47
CA ALA A 231 -5.66 32.41 5.02
C ALA A 231 -6.80 33.16 4.31
N VAL A 232 -8.06 32.89 4.71
CA VAL A 232 -9.25 33.59 4.19
C VAL A 232 -9.15 35.09 4.43
N LEU A 233 -8.79 35.47 5.66
CA LEU A 233 -8.64 36.88 6.04
C LEU A 233 -7.46 37.55 5.32
N SER A 234 -6.40 36.82 4.99
CA SER A 234 -5.26 37.32 4.22
C SER A 234 -5.66 37.78 2.80
N GLY A 235 -6.67 37.14 2.21
CA GLY A 235 -7.25 37.55 0.92
C GLY A 235 -7.78 39.00 0.95
N ALA A 236 -8.46 39.37 2.05
CA ALA A 236 -8.99 40.71 2.27
C ALA A 236 -8.00 41.69 2.92
N PHE A 237 -7.17 41.21 3.85
CA PHE A 237 -6.25 41.97 4.68
C PHE A 237 -4.87 41.30 4.67
N LYS A 238 -4.07 41.56 3.62
CA LYS A 238 -2.78 40.89 3.35
C LYS A 238 -1.83 40.82 4.56
N HIS A 239 -1.88 41.80 5.46
CA HIS A 239 -0.98 41.84 6.61
C HIS A 239 -1.33 40.85 7.74
N VAL A 240 -2.58 40.38 7.83
CA VAL A 240 -3.01 39.48 8.91
C VAL A 240 -2.30 38.14 8.78
N GLY A 241 -2.34 37.54 7.59
CA GLY A 241 -1.68 36.25 7.33
C GLY A 241 -0.17 36.31 7.54
N SER A 242 0.50 37.36 7.04
CA SER A 242 1.95 37.52 7.20
C SER A 242 2.37 37.72 8.66
N GLU A 243 1.57 38.45 9.44
CA GLU A 243 1.87 38.72 10.86
C GLU A 243 1.68 37.47 11.70
N VAL A 244 0.59 36.70 11.47
CA VAL A 244 0.36 35.41 12.15
C VAL A 244 1.48 34.42 11.81
N GLY A 245 1.81 34.25 10.53
CA GLY A 245 2.89 33.35 10.10
C GLY A 245 4.25 33.69 10.72
N SER A 246 4.62 34.98 10.73
CA SER A 246 5.87 35.44 11.32
C SER A 246 5.93 35.24 12.84
N LEU A 247 4.83 35.49 13.55
CA LEU A 247 4.78 35.35 15.01
C LEU A 247 4.79 33.89 15.46
N VAL A 248 4.06 33.02 14.75
CA VAL A 248 4.04 31.57 15.04
C VAL A 248 5.42 30.95 14.75
N ALA A 249 6.10 31.38 13.68
CA ALA A 249 7.45 30.94 13.38
C ALA A 249 8.47 31.40 14.44
N ALA A 250 8.38 32.65 14.90
CA ALA A 250 9.23 33.15 15.98
C ALA A 250 8.96 32.44 17.32
N GLU A 251 7.70 32.10 17.61
CA GLU A 251 7.33 31.28 18.77
C GLU A 251 7.94 29.87 18.66
N PHE A 252 7.95 29.25 17.48
CA PHE A 252 8.60 27.96 17.26
C PHE A 252 10.09 28.00 17.64
N GLU A 253 10.82 29.02 17.18
CA GLU A 253 12.25 29.17 17.47
C GLU A 253 12.52 29.34 18.96
N GLN A 254 11.74 30.20 19.64
CA GLN A 254 11.84 30.38 21.10
C GLN A 254 11.55 29.10 21.88
N LEU A 255 10.58 28.32 21.42
CA LEU A 255 10.21 27.03 22.00
C LEU A 255 11.24 25.92 21.69
N ALA A 256 11.97 26.02 20.58
CA ALA A 256 13.03 25.10 20.22
C ALA A 256 14.29 25.30 21.08
N GLU A 257 14.58 26.53 21.50
CA GLU A 257 15.69 26.88 22.40
C GLU A 257 15.49 26.37 23.85
N ARG A 258 14.23 26.13 24.25
CA ARG A 258 13.85 25.72 25.62
C ARG A 258 13.21 24.33 25.66
N PRO A 259 13.96 23.26 25.34
CA PRO A 259 13.41 21.92 25.18
C PRO A 259 12.83 21.31 26.47
N GLU A 260 13.18 21.85 27.64
CA GLU A 260 12.70 21.41 28.97
C GLU A 260 11.28 21.90 29.30
N GLN A 261 10.71 22.83 28.52
CA GLN A 261 9.42 23.47 28.80
C GLN A 261 8.29 22.92 27.90
N ASP A 262 7.11 22.72 28.51
CA ASP A 262 5.79 22.34 27.94
C ASP A 262 5.82 21.69 26.53
N LEU A 263 6.17 20.40 26.47
CA LEU A 263 6.15 19.58 25.25
C LEU A 263 4.81 19.68 24.47
N PRO A 264 3.62 19.63 25.12
CA PRO A 264 2.34 19.88 24.45
C PRO A 264 2.27 21.19 23.67
N ALA A 265 2.82 22.30 24.20
CA ALA A 265 2.84 23.57 23.47
C ALA A 265 3.72 23.50 22.22
N ARG A 266 4.87 22.84 22.31
CA ARG A 266 5.81 22.65 21.19
C ARG A 266 5.17 21.83 20.06
N LEU A 267 4.49 20.73 20.40
CA LEU A 267 3.78 19.89 19.43
C LEU A 267 2.63 20.64 18.75
N ARG A 268 1.85 21.44 19.51
CA ARG A 268 0.78 22.26 18.94
C ARG A 268 1.30 23.35 18.01
N ASN A 269 2.37 24.04 18.41
CA ASN A 269 2.98 25.07 17.57
C ASN A 269 3.55 24.45 16.28
N ALA A 270 4.22 23.30 16.37
CA ALA A 270 4.68 22.53 15.20
C ALA A 270 3.54 22.13 14.24
N ALA A 271 2.44 21.58 14.78
CA ALA A 271 1.26 21.25 13.99
C ALA A 271 0.69 22.50 13.29
N TYR A 272 0.64 23.62 14.01
CA TYR A 272 0.12 24.87 13.47
C TYR A 272 1.01 25.47 12.38
N VAL A 273 2.34 25.46 12.55
CA VAL A 273 3.30 25.82 11.50
C VAL A 273 3.05 24.99 10.23
N GLY A 274 2.90 23.66 10.39
CA GLY A 274 2.66 22.77 9.25
C GLY A 274 1.38 23.12 8.48
N GLU A 275 0.30 23.46 9.19
CA GLU A 275 -0.96 23.91 8.57
C GLU A 275 -0.80 25.27 7.86
N LEU A 276 -0.07 26.23 8.45
CA LEU A 276 0.19 27.54 7.83
C LEU A 276 1.03 27.44 6.55
N VAL A 277 1.94 26.47 6.44
CA VAL A 277 2.71 26.20 5.22
C VAL A 277 1.81 25.70 4.09
N ARG A 278 0.84 24.82 4.38
CA ARG A 278 -0.10 24.31 3.37
C ARG A 278 -0.96 25.43 2.77
N PHE A 279 -1.27 26.47 3.55
CA PHE A 279 -1.95 27.68 3.09
C PHE A 279 -1.01 28.75 2.49
N GLY A 280 0.31 28.50 2.45
CA GLY A 280 1.29 29.44 1.92
C GLY A 280 1.52 30.69 2.78
N LEU A 281 1.12 30.67 4.06
CA LEU A 281 1.34 31.77 5.01
C LEU A 281 2.74 31.74 5.63
N VAL A 282 3.37 30.56 5.67
CA VAL A 282 4.76 30.35 6.07
C VAL A 282 5.53 29.77 4.90
N SER A 283 6.74 30.28 4.66
CA SER A 283 7.57 29.84 3.53
C SER A 283 8.22 28.48 3.78
N PRO A 284 8.32 27.58 2.77
CA PRO A 284 9.02 26.30 2.93
C PRO A 284 10.47 26.40 3.44
N PRO A 285 11.30 27.39 3.00
CA PRO A 285 12.65 27.56 3.54
C PRO A 285 12.71 27.73 5.05
N SER A 286 11.77 28.49 5.64
CA SER A 286 11.68 28.68 7.09
C SER A 286 11.47 27.34 7.81
N VAL A 287 10.62 26.47 7.27
CA VAL A 287 10.32 25.16 7.87
C VAL A 287 11.48 24.18 7.73
N PHE A 288 12.23 24.22 6.63
CA PHE A 288 13.47 23.46 6.53
C PHE A 288 14.52 23.91 7.56
N GLY A 289 14.58 25.21 7.89
CA GLY A 289 15.38 25.73 9.00
C GLY A 289 14.95 25.13 10.35
N MET A 290 13.65 25.06 10.60
CA MET A 290 13.05 24.45 11.80
C MET A 290 13.36 22.95 11.92
N PHE A 291 13.24 22.19 10.83
CA PHE A 291 13.64 20.78 10.78
C PHE A 291 15.12 20.61 11.14
N LYS A 292 15.99 21.44 10.57
CA LYS A 292 17.44 21.40 10.83
C LYS A 292 17.78 21.72 12.28
N ALA A 293 17.14 22.73 12.87
CA ALA A 293 17.34 23.10 14.27
C ALA A 293 16.94 21.97 15.24
N CYS A 294 15.81 21.31 14.98
CA CYS A 294 15.34 20.20 15.82
C CYS A 294 16.16 18.91 15.60
N ALA A 295 16.56 18.62 14.36
CA ALA A 295 17.37 17.44 14.03
C ALA A 295 18.81 17.52 14.57
N GLY A 296 19.36 18.74 14.74
CA GLY A 296 20.75 18.93 15.17
C GLY A 296 21.07 18.45 16.59
N ALA A 297 20.11 18.47 17.52
CA ALA A 297 20.31 18.03 18.89
C ALA A 297 19.74 16.61 19.19
N PHE A 298 18.99 16.03 18.24
CA PHE A 298 18.51 14.63 18.20
C PHE A 298 18.12 14.03 19.57
N SER A 299 17.36 14.80 20.35
CA SER A 299 16.84 14.39 21.66
C SER A 299 15.40 13.90 21.57
N ALA A 300 14.92 13.11 22.54
CA ALA A 300 13.53 12.62 22.55
C ALA A 300 12.51 13.76 22.49
N ALA A 301 12.78 14.87 23.19
CA ALA A 301 11.90 16.05 23.21
C ALA A 301 11.87 16.82 21.88
N GLN A 302 12.93 16.73 21.06
CA GLN A 302 12.96 17.38 19.74
C GLN A 302 12.47 16.46 18.63
N LEU A 303 12.68 15.15 18.78
CA LEU A 303 12.23 14.17 17.81
C LEU A 303 10.70 14.15 17.72
N GLY A 304 9.99 14.24 18.85
CA GLY A 304 8.52 14.39 18.83
C GLY A 304 8.04 15.63 18.06
N VAL A 305 8.79 16.74 18.12
CA VAL A 305 8.49 17.95 17.33
C VAL A 305 8.74 17.74 15.84
N VAL A 306 9.81 17.01 15.48
CA VAL A 306 10.08 16.63 14.09
C VAL A 306 8.96 15.73 13.54
N VAL A 307 8.51 14.74 14.31
CA VAL A 307 7.38 13.86 13.93
C VAL A 307 6.13 14.69 13.69
N ALA A 308 5.76 15.58 14.62
CA ALA A 308 4.60 16.47 14.46
C ALA A 308 4.71 17.37 13.21
N LEU A 309 5.88 17.91 12.89
CA LEU A 309 6.11 18.67 11.65
C LEU A 309 5.97 17.80 10.40
N LEU A 310 6.48 16.57 10.41
CA LEU A 310 6.38 15.63 9.29
C LEU A 310 4.92 15.24 9.03
N GLU A 311 4.17 14.91 10.07
CA GLU A 311 2.73 14.61 9.96
C GLU A 311 1.94 15.81 9.45
N ALA A 312 2.28 17.01 9.93
CA ALA A 312 1.57 18.23 9.57
C ALA A 312 1.90 18.73 8.16
N CYS A 313 3.12 18.64 7.64
CA CYS A 313 3.46 19.21 6.32
C CYS A 313 4.41 18.39 5.45
N GLY A 314 4.93 17.26 5.92
CA GLY A 314 5.96 16.51 5.22
C GLY A 314 5.51 15.96 3.86
N ARG A 315 4.30 15.36 3.78
CA ARG A 315 3.72 14.92 2.49
C ARG A 315 3.52 16.08 1.51
N PHE A 316 3.01 17.21 1.98
CA PHE A 316 2.80 18.41 1.16
C PHE A 316 4.11 18.96 0.59
N LEU A 317 5.15 19.03 1.44
CA LEU A 317 6.48 19.49 1.03
C LEU A 317 7.17 18.51 0.07
N HIS A 318 6.93 17.20 0.24
CA HIS A 318 7.45 16.18 -0.68
C HIS A 318 6.73 16.23 -2.01
N ALA A 319 5.39 16.24 -2.04
CA ALA A 319 4.61 16.26 -3.26
C ALA A 319 4.73 17.58 -4.06
N SER A 320 5.13 18.68 -3.42
CA SER A 320 5.32 19.96 -4.11
C SER A 320 6.64 19.98 -4.90
N PRO A 321 6.61 20.26 -6.23
CA PRO A 321 7.81 20.20 -7.07
C PRO A 321 8.89 21.21 -6.67
N ALA A 322 8.52 22.32 -6.05
CA ALA A 322 9.48 23.34 -5.60
C ALA A 322 10.27 22.92 -4.36
N SER A 323 9.75 21.99 -3.55
CA SER A 323 10.37 21.54 -2.29
C SER A 323 10.71 20.05 -2.25
N HIS A 324 10.27 19.27 -3.25
CA HIS A 324 10.46 17.82 -3.34
C HIS A 324 11.90 17.39 -3.07
N GLU A 325 12.88 17.91 -3.84
CA GLU A 325 14.29 17.51 -3.71
C GLU A 325 14.85 17.76 -2.31
N ARG A 326 14.52 18.92 -1.71
CA ARG A 326 14.97 19.25 -0.35
C ARG A 326 14.30 18.39 0.70
N MET A 327 13.02 18.07 0.51
CA MET A 327 12.27 17.24 1.43
C MET A 327 12.74 15.79 1.39
N ASP A 328 12.99 15.21 0.21
CA ASP A 328 13.52 13.85 0.08
C ASP A 328 14.93 13.73 0.69
N ALA A 329 15.79 14.74 0.47
CA ALA A 329 17.09 14.82 1.14
C ALA A 329 16.96 14.89 2.68
N MET A 330 16.00 15.65 3.20
CA MET A 330 15.70 15.74 4.64
C MET A 330 15.21 14.40 5.20
N LEU A 331 14.30 13.71 4.51
CA LEU A 331 13.81 12.38 4.92
C LEU A 331 14.95 11.34 4.94
N GLY A 332 15.86 11.42 3.96
CA GLY A 332 17.09 10.61 3.93
C GLY A 332 17.99 10.88 5.14
N ALA A 333 18.24 12.16 5.45
CA ALA A 333 19.04 12.56 6.61
C ALA A 333 18.42 12.10 7.93
N LEU A 334 17.10 12.23 8.11
CA LEU A 334 16.38 11.76 9.30
C LEU A 334 16.46 10.23 9.44
N SER A 335 16.33 9.49 8.33
CA SER A 335 16.47 8.02 8.31
C SER A 335 17.89 7.59 8.72
N GLN A 336 18.92 8.30 8.24
CA GLN A 336 20.31 8.06 8.62
C GLN A 336 20.54 8.36 10.11
N LEU A 337 20.10 9.53 10.61
CA LEU A 337 20.23 9.89 12.02
C LEU A 337 19.53 8.89 12.94
N ARG A 338 18.35 8.41 12.54
CA ARG A 338 17.62 7.33 13.21
C ARG A 338 18.44 6.03 13.31
N SER A 339 19.19 5.67 12.26
CA SER A 339 20.02 4.46 12.26
C SER A 339 21.19 4.53 13.26
N VAL A 340 21.73 5.73 13.48
CA VAL A 340 22.86 6.00 14.36
C VAL A 340 22.43 6.11 15.83
N HIS A 341 21.24 6.65 16.09
CA HIS A 341 20.75 6.90 17.46
C HIS A 341 19.77 5.83 17.98
N ARG A 342 20.24 4.57 18.04
CA ARG A 342 19.46 3.42 18.57
C ARG A 342 19.14 3.47 20.08
N ALA A 343 19.65 4.46 20.81
CA ALA A 343 19.47 4.59 22.27
C ALA A 343 18.22 5.38 22.69
N LEU A 344 17.47 5.95 21.73
CA LEU A 344 16.21 6.66 22.01
C LEU A 344 15.06 5.67 22.27
N PRO A 345 13.94 6.11 22.90
CA PRO A 345 12.79 5.26 23.13
C PRO A 345 12.30 4.60 21.82
N PRO A 346 12.09 3.26 21.81
CA PRO A 346 11.76 2.53 20.59
C PRO A 346 10.44 2.99 19.97
N ASP A 347 9.48 3.41 20.79
CA ASP A 347 8.16 3.88 20.35
C ASP A 347 8.29 5.15 19.49
N LEU A 348 9.09 6.12 19.94
CA LEU A 348 9.30 7.38 19.23
C LEU A 348 10.08 7.19 17.92
N LEU A 349 10.99 6.22 17.87
CA LEU A 349 11.69 5.85 16.64
C LEU A 349 10.73 5.18 15.63
N ALA A 350 9.78 4.38 16.11
CA ALA A 350 8.74 3.79 15.27
C ALA A 350 7.77 4.85 14.73
N GLU A 351 7.38 5.84 15.56
CA GLU A 351 6.59 7.00 15.12
C GLU A 351 7.31 7.80 14.04
N LEU A 352 8.63 8.04 14.18
CA LEU A 352 9.43 8.68 13.15
C LEU A 352 9.44 7.88 11.84
N ASP A 353 9.65 6.57 11.91
CA ASP A 353 9.64 5.72 10.71
C ASP A 353 8.29 5.77 10.00
N ALA A 354 7.19 5.72 10.77
CA ALA A 354 5.84 5.83 10.25
C ALA A 354 5.61 7.19 9.58
N ALA A 355 6.05 8.29 10.21
CA ALA A 355 5.94 9.63 9.65
C ALA A 355 6.78 9.81 8.38
N ILE A 356 8.01 9.29 8.34
CA ILE A 356 8.88 9.31 7.14
C ILE A 356 8.23 8.53 6.01
N ALA A 357 7.69 7.34 6.30
CA ALA A 357 7.01 6.51 5.31
C ALA A 357 5.74 7.19 4.78
N ALA A 358 4.94 7.82 5.66
CA ALA A 358 3.72 8.53 5.28
C ALA A 358 3.97 9.76 4.38
N CYS A 359 5.18 10.35 4.43
CA CYS A 359 5.54 11.46 3.54
C CYS A 359 5.77 11.02 2.09
N ARG A 360 6.13 9.75 1.85
CA ARG A 360 6.36 9.18 0.52
C ARG A 360 5.10 8.48 0.03
N PRO A 361 4.48 8.88 -1.08
CA PRO A 361 3.28 8.21 -1.57
C PRO A 361 3.57 6.75 -1.89
N ALA A 362 2.68 5.83 -1.48
CA ALA A 362 2.83 4.39 -1.67
C ALA A 362 3.02 3.99 -3.15
N GLU A 363 2.37 4.73 -4.06
CA GLU A 363 2.47 4.54 -5.51
C GLU A 363 3.88 4.83 -6.06
N GLU A 364 4.63 5.78 -5.49
CA GLU A 364 6.01 6.04 -5.90
C GLU A 364 6.97 4.94 -5.44
N ILE A 365 6.71 4.33 -4.28
CA ILE A 365 7.49 3.19 -3.79
C ILE A 365 7.31 2.00 -4.72
N GLU A 366 6.06 1.72 -5.14
CA GLU A 366 5.75 0.63 -6.07
C GLU A 366 6.28 0.89 -7.49
N ALA A 367 6.13 2.12 -8.00
CA ALA A 367 6.60 2.49 -9.34
C ALA A 367 8.14 2.51 -9.45
N ARG A 368 8.84 2.97 -8.40
CA ARG A 368 10.31 3.08 -8.37
C ARG A 368 10.99 1.75 -8.04
N ALA A 369 10.26 0.81 -7.42
CA ALA A 369 10.74 -0.54 -7.13
C ALA A 369 10.50 -1.55 -8.28
N ALA A 370 9.68 -1.21 -9.28
CA ALA A 370 9.46 -2.07 -10.42
C ALA A 370 10.73 -2.10 -11.31
N PRO A 371 11.41 -3.25 -11.45
CA PRO A 371 12.59 -3.32 -12.31
C PRO A 371 12.18 -3.00 -13.75
N GLU A 372 12.96 -2.14 -14.41
CA GLU A 372 12.73 -1.84 -15.82
C GLU A 372 12.83 -3.12 -16.66
N LEU A 373 11.68 -3.58 -17.18
CA LEU A 373 11.61 -4.77 -18.01
C LEU A 373 12.47 -4.58 -19.27
N PRO A 374 13.23 -5.59 -19.71
CA PRO A 374 14.00 -5.54 -20.94
C PRO A 374 13.17 -5.04 -22.13
N PRO A 375 13.73 -4.23 -23.06
CA PRO A 375 12.98 -3.64 -24.17
C PRO A 375 12.23 -4.67 -25.02
N LEU A 376 12.85 -5.84 -25.24
CA LEU A 376 12.26 -6.92 -26.02
C LEU A 376 11.06 -7.57 -25.30
N GLN A 377 11.15 -7.74 -23.98
CA GLN A 377 10.03 -8.21 -23.16
C GLN A 377 8.87 -7.21 -23.17
N ARG A 378 9.17 -5.89 -23.05
CA ARG A 378 8.15 -4.83 -23.16
C ARG A 378 7.48 -4.83 -24.52
N TYR A 379 8.24 -5.05 -25.60
CA TYR A 379 7.70 -5.12 -26.95
C TYR A 379 6.75 -6.32 -27.13
N VAL A 380 7.12 -7.49 -26.61
CA VAL A 380 6.25 -8.69 -26.62
C VAL A 380 4.96 -8.44 -25.85
N LEU A 381 5.03 -7.79 -24.69
CA LEU A 381 3.85 -7.39 -23.91
C LEU A 381 2.97 -6.42 -24.69
N HIS A 382 3.55 -5.36 -25.27
CA HIS A 382 2.82 -4.40 -26.09
C HIS A 382 2.08 -5.07 -27.26
N LEU A 383 2.73 -6.02 -27.96
CA LEU A 383 2.11 -6.77 -29.06
C LEU A 383 0.89 -7.58 -28.62
N LEU A 384 0.93 -8.22 -27.46
CA LEU A 384 -0.12 -9.15 -27.00
C LEU A 384 -1.21 -8.48 -26.13
N HIS A 385 -0.86 -7.45 -25.35
CA HIS A 385 -1.76 -6.79 -24.40
C HIS A 385 -2.45 -5.56 -25.01
N GLU A 386 -1.75 -4.79 -25.84
CA GLU A 386 -2.28 -3.54 -26.40
C GLU A 386 -2.68 -3.72 -27.86
N GLN A 387 -1.79 -4.29 -28.69
CA GLN A 387 -1.98 -4.32 -30.14
C GLN A 387 -2.85 -5.46 -30.64
N LEU A 388 -2.95 -6.59 -29.93
CA LEU A 388 -3.67 -7.77 -30.42
C LEU A 388 -5.19 -7.55 -30.44
N THR A 389 -5.74 -7.39 -31.64
CA THR A 389 -7.18 -7.27 -31.94
C THR A 389 -7.50 -8.09 -33.20
N ALA A 390 -8.78 -8.28 -33.52
CA ALA A 390 -9.19 -9.07 -34.70
C ALA A 390 -8.62 -8.51 -36.03
N GLY A 391 -8.50 -7.18 -36.16
CA GLY A 391 -7.95 -6.55 -37.36
C GLY A 391 -6.42 -6.52 -37.44
N THR A 392 -5.74 -6.65 -36.30
CA THR A 392 -4.28 -6.53 -36.20
C THR A 392 -3.58 -7.88 -35.98
N ALA A 393 -4.33 -8.98 -35.81
CA ALA A 393 -3.79 -10.30 -35.52
C ALA A 393 -2.71 -10.75 -36.52
N GLU A 394 -2.94 -10.57 -37.82
CA GLU A 394 -1.94 -10.91 -38.84
C GLU A 394 -0.66 -10.07 -38.75
N VAL A 395 -0.78 -8.80 -38.38
CA VAL A 395 0.35 -7.90 -38.21
C VAL A 395 1.14 -8.34 -36.97
N VAL A 396 0.45 -8.64 -35.87
CA VAL A 396 1.06 -9.15 -34.64
C VAL A 396 1.81 -10.45 -34.91
N VAL A 397 1.21 -11.42 -35.60
CA VAL A 397 1.89 -12.68 -35.99
C VAL A 397 3.13 -12.40 -36.84
N ARG A 398 3.04 -11.49 -37.83
CA ARG A 398 4.20 -11.10 -38.65
C ARG A 398 5.32 -10.46 -37.83
N GLN A 399 4.99 -9.66 -36.82
CA GLN A 399 5.99 -9.05 -35.93
C GLN A 399 6.61 -10.09 -34.99
N LEU A 400 5.81 -10.97 -34.39
CA LEU A 400 6.28 -12.05 -33.53
C LEU A 400 7.25 -12.97 -34.28
N ARG A 401 6.99 -13.28 -35.56
CA ARG A 401 7.90 -14.08 -36.39
C ARG A 401 9.28 -13.45 -36.62
N LYS A 402 9.41 -12.13 -36.48
CA LYS A 402 10.68 -11.40 -36.66
C LYS A 402 11.54 -11.34 -35.40
N LEU A 403 11.03 -11.79 -34.25
CA LEU A 403 11.78 -11.79 -33.00
C LEU A 403 12.99 -12.75 -33.07
N PRO A 404 14.07 -12.48 -32.33
CA PRO A 404 15.28 -13.31 -32.33
C PRO A 404 15.12 -14.59 -31.49
N TRP A 405 14.20 -15.49 -31.89
CA TRP A 405 13.85 -16.70 -31.13
C TRP A 405 14.99 -17.69 -30.91
N ARG A 406 15.99 -17.71 -31.80
CA ARG A 406 17.14 -18.63 -31.74
C ARG A 406 18.28 -18.06 -30.90
N ASP A 407 18.54 -16.76 -31.05
CA ASP A 407 19.65 -16.08 -30.39
C ASP A 407 19.34 -15.83 -28.91
N GLU A 408 18.07 -15.56 -28.59
CA GLU A 408 17.61 -15.32 -27.23
C GLU A 408 16.51 -16.32 -26.81
N PRO A 409 16.86 -17.39 -26.08
CA PRO A 409 15.87 -18.38 -25.63
C PRO A 409 14.87 -17.81 -24.60
N GLU A 410 15.17 -16.65 -24.00
CA GLU A 410 14.31 -15.94 -23.08
C GLU A 410 13.04 -15.40 -23.75
N VAL A 411 13.11 -15.05 -25.04
CA VAL A 411 11.96 -14.59 -25.84
C VAL A 411 10.83 -15.60 -25.83
N GLY A 412 11.16 -16.90 -25.93
CA GLY A 412 10.21 -17.99 -25.82
C GLY A 412 9.45 -17.99 -24.49
N ARG A 413 10.16 -17.70 -23.39
CA ARG A 413 9.58 -17.64 -22.04
C ARG A 413 8.76 -16.37 -21.84
N TRP A 414 9.26 -15.23 -22.30
CA TRP A 414 8.54 -13.95 -22.25
C TRP A 414 7.26 -14.01 -23.05
N PHE A 415 7.28 -14.58 -24.26
CA PHE A 415 6.09 -14.82 -25.06
C PHE A 415 5.06 -15.68 -24.33
N ALA A 416 5.48 -16.81 -23.75
CA ALA A 416 4.57 -17.68 -23.03
C ALA A 416 3.97 -17.01 -21.80
N ALA A 417 4.79 -16.32 -21.00
CA ALA A 417 4.31 -15.56 -19.85
C ALA A 417 3.35 -14.43 -20.26
N ALA A 418 3.67 -13.69 -21.33
CA ALA A 418 2.84 -12.62 -21.84
C ALA A 418 1.51 -13.13 -22.42
N ALA A 419 1.50 -14.27 -23.12
CA ALA A 419 0.30 -14.88 -23.67
C ALA A 419 -0.65 -15.37 -22.56
N LEU A 420 -0.14 -16.03 -21.53
CA LEU A 420 -0.94 -16.46 -20.38
C LEU A 420 -1.48 -15.26 -19.61
N SER A 421 -0.64 -14.25 -19.36
CA SER A 421 -1.05 -13.00 -18.73
C SER A 421 -2.13 -12.26 -19.54
N ALA A 422 -1.98 -12.20 -20.87
CA ALA A 422 -2.95 -11.56 -21.75
C ALA A 422 -4.32 -12.25 -21.70
N ALA A 423 -4.35 -13.58 -21.61
CA ALA A 423 -5.58 -14.35 -21.46
C ALA A 423 -6.31 -14.07 -20.13
N GLU A 424 -5.57 -13.80 -19.06
CA GLU A 424 -6.14 -13.47 -17.75
C GLU A 424 -6.73 -12.05 -17.69
N VAL A 425 -6.13 -11.10 -18.42
CA VAL A 425 -6.53 -9.68 -18.41
C VAL A 425 -7.61 -9.40 -19.46
N ARG A 426 -7.49 -9.95 -20.67
CA ARG A 426 -8.33 -9.61 -21.83
C ARG A 426 -9.10 -10.82 -22.34
N PHE A 427 -10.32 -11.02 -21.85
CA PHE A 427 -11.17 -12.16 -22.23
C PHE A 427 -11.41 -12.27 -23.75
N HIS A 428 -11.60 -11.15 -24.45
CA HIS A 428 -11.81 -11.12 -25.90
C HIS A 428 -10.55 -11.48 -26.71
N ALA A 429 -9.36 -11.42 -26.10
CA ALA A 429 -8.11 -11.77 -26.76
C ALA A 429 -7.87 -13.29 -26.82
N ILE A 430 -8.60 -14.07 -26.03
CA ILE A 430 -8.36 -15.52 -25.87
C ILE A 430 -8.44 -16.29 -27.20
N PRO A 431 -9.48 -16.13 -28.05
CA PRO A 431 -9.52 -16.81 -29.34
C PRO A 431 -8.40 -16.36 -30.27
N LEU A 432 -8.05 -15.06 -30.23
CA LEU A 432 -6.97 -14.50 -31.04
C LEU A 432 -5.60 -15.04 -30.63
N LEU A 433 -5.38 -15.27 -29.33
CA LEU A 433 -4.16 -15.89 -28.83
C LEU A 433 -4.02 -17.33 -29.35
N ALA A 434 -5.10 -18.10 -29.40
CA ALA A 434 -5.09 -19.43 -30.00
C ALA A 434 -4.76 -19.37 -31.51
N THR A 435 -5.31 -18.40 -32.24
CA THR A 435 -4.94 -18.13 -33.64
C THR A 435 -3.45 -17.77 -33.79
N VAL A 436 -2.92 -16.90 -32.92
CA VAL A 436 -1.50 -16.52 -32.95
C VAL A 436 -0.62 -17.75 -32.70
N CYS A 437 -0.95 -18.56 -31.70
CA CYS A 437 -0.26 -19.81 -31.39
C CYS A 437 -0.30 -20.80 -32.56
N SER A 438 -1.44 -20.97 -33.22
CA SER A 438 -1.55 -21.89 -34.36
C SER A 438 -0.69 -21.46 -35.56
N HIS A 439 -0.64 -20.17 -35.86
CA HIS A 439 0.18 -19.64 -36.96
C HIS A 439 1.67 -19.60 -36.62
N LEU A 440 2.03 -19.54 -35.34
CA LEU A 440 3.41 -19.53 -34.89
C LEU A 440 3.99 -20.94 -34.73
N LEU A 441 3.14 -21.97 -34.55
CA LEU A 441 3.53 -23.36 -34.32
C LEU A 441 4.55 -23.90 -35.34
N PRO A 442 4.38 -23.71 -36.68
CA PRO A 442 5.33 -24.24 -37.66
C PRO A 442 6.72 -23.60 -37.58
N PHE A 443 6.83 -22.41 -37.00
CA PHE A 443 8.08 -21.65 -36.93
C PHE A 443 8.75 -21.77 -35.56
N GLN A 444 7.96 -21.80 -34.48
CA GLN A 444 8.42 -21.77 -33.09
C GLN A 444 7.64 -22.74 -32.21
N GLU A 445 7.72 -24.02 -32.54
CA GLU A 445 7.03 -25.11 -31.83
C GLU A 445 7.26 -25.06 -30.31
N ALA A 446 8.52 -24.96 -29.89
CA ALA A 446 8.89 -24.96 -28.46
C ALA A 446 8.32 -23.77 -27.67
N ALA A 447 8.05 -22.63 -28.31
CA ALA A 447 7.43 -21.49 -27.63
C ALA A 447 5.92 -21.70 -27.49
N VAL A 448 5.26 -22.23 -28.53
CA VAL A 448 3.82 -22.54 -28.52
C VAL A 448 3.50 -23.66 -27.54
N LEU A 449 4.31 -24.73 -27.50
CA LEU A 449 4.14 -25.80 -26.52
C LEU A 449 4.25 -25.30 -25.09
N ARG A 450 5.13 -24.33 -24.79
CA ARG A 450 5.19 -23.69 -23.46
C ARG A 450 3.92 -22.93 -23.10
N VAL A 451 3.23 -22.33 -24.07
CA VAL A 451 1.92 -21.69 -23.83
C VAL A 451 0.88 -22.75 -23.48
N VAL A 452 0.85 -23.84 -24.24
CA VAL A 452 -0.09 -24.95 -24.03
C VAL A 452 0.14 -25.60 -22.66
N ASP A 453 1.38 -26.00 -22.36
CA ASP A 453 1.76 -26.58 -21.07
C ASP A 453 1.48 -25.62 -19.93
N GLY A 454 1.83 -24.35 -20.09
CA GLY A 454 1.58 -23.31 -19.10
C GLY A 454 0.09 -23.05 -18.85
N ALA A 455 -0.75 -23.11 -19.88
CA ALA A 455 -2.20 -22.97 -19.74
C ALA A 455 -2.82 -24.15 -19.00
N VAL A 456 -2.41 -25.39 -19.36
CA VAL A 456 -2.89 -26.62 -18.72
C VAL A 456 -2.42 -26.70 -17.26
N GLU A 457 -1.16 -26.36 -16.98
CA GLU A 457 -0.62 -26.32 -15.62
C GLU A 457 -1.28 -25.21 -14.78
N ALA A 458 -1.45 -24.00 -15.34
CA ALA A 458 -2.15 -22.92 -14.65
C ALA A 458 -3.60 -23.31 -14.30
N LEU A 459 -4.31 -23.98 -15.22
CA LEU A 459 -5.65 -24.48 -14.97
C LEU A 459 -5.65 -25.54 -13.85
N ARG A 460 -4.71 -26.49 -13.89
CA ARG A 460 -4.56 -27.52 -12.85
C ARG A 460 -4.30 -26.92 -11.47
N LEU A 461 -3.37 -25.96 -11.38
CA LEU A 461 -3.04 -25.27 -10.13
C LEU A 461 -4.26 -24.55 -9.54
N VAL A 462 -5.09 -23.93 -10.38
CA VAL A 462 -6.29 -23.21 -9.96
C VAL A 462 -7.42 -24.14 -9.50
N ILE A 463 -7.45 -25.38 -10.01
CA ILE A 463 -8.37 -26.44 -9.58
C ILE A 463 -7.92 -27.02 -8.22
N ASP A 464 -6.62 -27.25 -8.04
CA ASP A 464 -6.04 -27.91 -6.86
C ASP A 464 -5.82 -26.97 -5.67
N ARG A 465 -5.71 -25.66 -5.90
CA ARG A 465 -5.58 -24.62 -4.85
C ARG A 465 -6.68 -23.55 -4.99
N PRO A 466 -7.90 -23.76 -4.45
CA PRO A 466 -8.81 -22.64 -4.20
C PRO A 466 -8.10 -21.73 -3.19
N GLY A 467 -7.73 -20.52 -3.63
CA GLY A 467 -6.77 -19.68 -2.90
C GLY A 467 -7.29 -19.34 -1.51
N ILE A 468 -6.37 -19.33 -0.54
CA ILE A 468 -6.61 -18.91 0.85
C ILE A 468 -6.71 -17.35 0.96
N ASP A 469 -6.73 -16.62 -0.17
CA ASP A 469 -6.57 -15.15 -0.18
C ASP A 469 -7.76 -14.35 -0.80
N PHE A 470 -7.86 -13.11 -0.31
CA PHE A 470 -8.98 -12.16 -0.15
C PHE A 470 -9.88 -11.71 -1.34
N ASP A 471 -9.89 -12.36 -2.52
CA ASP A 471 -10.84 -11.98 -3.60
C ASP A 471 -11.34 -13.17 -4.45
N ALA A 472 -12.50 -13.70 -4.08
CA ALA A 472 -13.17 -14.81 -4.77
C ALA A 472 -13.60 -14.46 -6.20
N ALA A 473 -13.92 -13.20 -6.48
CA ALA A 473 -14.38 -12.77 -7.80
C ALA A 473 -13.24 -12.78 -8.83
N LYS A 474 -12.06 -12.29 -8.43
CA LYS A 474 -10.85 -12.32 -9.25
C LYS A 474 -10.42 -13.75 -9.60
N GLN A 475 -10.48 -14.67 -8.63
CA GLN A 475 -10.17 -16.08 -8.87
C GLN A 475 -11.19 -16.75 -9.80
N SER A 476 -12.50 -16.47 -9.63
CA SER A 476 -13.55 -17.00 -10.51
C SER A 476 -13.40 -16.52 -11.95
N ARG A 477 -13.02 -15.25 -12.16
CA ARG A 477 -12.71 -14.72 -13.50
C ARG A 477 -11.52 -15.43 -14.13
N ARG A 478 -10.42 -15.57 -13.37
CA ARG A 478 -9.21 -16.26 -13.83
C ARG A 478 -9.48 -17.71 -14.25
N ARG A 479 -10.29 -18.43 -13.47
CA ARG A 479 -10.79 -19.78 -13.81
C ARG A 479 -11.47 -19.81 -15.17
N GLY A 480 -12.44 -18.90 -15.38
CA GLY A 480 -13.18 -18.81 -16.65
C GLY A 480 -12.25 -18.52 -17.84
N CYS A 481 -11.31 -17.59 -17.70
CA CYS A 481 -10.35 -17.25 -18.76
C CYS A 481 -9.47 -18.45 -19.14
N LEU A 482 -8.91 -19.17 -18.16
CA LEU A 482 -8.04 -20.32 -18.42
C LEU A 482 -8.78 -21.49 -19.07
N VAL A 483 -10.01 -21.77 -18.62
CA VAL A 483 -10.88 -22.77 -19.24
C VAL A 483 -11.19 -22.41 -20.68
N ARG A 484 -11.54 -21.14 -20.94
CA ARG A 484 -11.79 -20.64 -22.29
C ARG A 484 -10.55 -20.79 -23.16
N LEU A 485 -9.37 -20.43 -22.65
CA LEU A 485 -8.10 -20.56 -23.37
C LEU A 485 -7.82 -22.01 -23.78
N VAL A 486 -7.94 -22.96 -22.85
CA VAL A 486 -7.76 -24.40 -23.15
C VAL A 486 -8.75 -24.87 -24.22
N GLY A 487 -10.01 -24.44 -24.14
CA GLY A 487 -11.03 -24.78 -25.15
C GLY A 487 -10.68 -24.24 -26.54
N GLU A 488 -10.22 -22.98 -26.62
CA GLU A 488 -9.77 -22.38 -27.89
C GLU A 488 -8.51 -23.06 -28.42
N LEU A 489 -7.54 -23.39 -27.56
CA LEU A 489 -6.34 -24.14 -27.98
C LEU A 489 -6.70 -25.49 -28.63
N TYR A 490 -7.73 -26.18 -28.12
CA TYR A 490 -8.27 -27.38 -28.76
C TYR A 490 -8.96 -27.09 -30.10
N ALA A 491 -9.79 -26.04 -30.17
CA ALA A 491 -10.45 -25.64 -31.42
C ALA A 491 -9.45 -25.35 -32.55
N TYR A 492 -8.26 -24.83 -32.22
CA TYR A 492 -7.15 -24.59 -33.14
C TYR A 492 -6.17 -25.76 -33.30
N ARG A 493 -6.54 -26.97 -32.85
CA ARG A 493 -5.76 -28.22 -32.96
C ARG A 493 -4.39 -28.20 -32.26
N LEU A 494 -4.23 -27.37 -31.24
CA LEU A 494 -3.03 -27.33 -30.38
C LEU A 494 -3.12 -28.33 -29.20
N LEU A 495 -4.33 -28.85 -28.93
CA LEU A 495 -4.59 -29.90 -27.95
C LEU A 495 -5.34 -31.06 -28.60
N ASP A 496 -5.16 -32.26 -28.04
CA ASP A 496 -5.89 -33.44 -28.47
C ASP A 496 -7.16 -33.69 -27.63
N SER A 497 -8.06 -34.53 -28.15
CA SER A 497 -9.30 -34.88 -27.45
C SER A 497 -9.04 -35.58 -26.11
N ARG A 498 -7.91 -36.29 -25.98
CA ARG A 498 -7.51 -36.97 -24.74
C ARG A 498 -7.13 -35.96 -23.65
N ALA A 499 -6.48 -34.85 -23.98
CA ALA A 499 -6.18 -33.78 -23.02
C ALA A 499 -7.47 -33.14 -22.50
N ILE A 500 -8.43 -32.82 -23.36
CA ILE A 500 -9.72 -32.24 -22.95
C ILE A 500 -10.48 -33.19 -22.03
N LEU A 501 -10.60 -34.47 -22.39
CA LEU A 501 -11.24 -35.47 -21.53
C LEU A 501 -10.52 -35.60 -20.18
N ARG A 502 -9.19 -35.56 -20.16
CA ARG A 502 -8.40 -35.59 -18.92
C ARG A 502 -8.69 -34.40 -18.02
N ILE A 503 -8.82 -33.21 -18.60
CA ILE A 503 -9.18 -31.98 -17.87
C ILE A 503 -10.62 -32.08 -17.32
N LEU A 504 -11.57 -32.61 -18.10
CA LEU A 504 -12.92 -32.92 -17.61
C LEU A 504 -12.89 -33.88 -16.42
N TYR A 505 -12.01 -34.88 -16.42
CA TYR A 505 -11.80 -35.77 -15.28
C TYR A 505 -11.04 -35.13 -14.10
N TRP A 506 -10.25 -34.07 -14.31
CA TRP A 506 -9.70 -33.27 -13.19
C TRP A 506 -10.79 -32.46 -12.49
N LEU A 507 -11.73 -31.93 -13.28
CA LEU A 507 -12.88 -31.18 -12.78
C LEU A 507 -13.88 -32.09 -12.06
N VAL A 508 -14.27 -33.19 -12.70
CA VAL A 508 -15.18 -34.20 -12.16
C VAL A 508 -14.53 -35.58 -12.28
N PRO A 509 -13.83 -36.05 -11.23
CA PRO A 509 -13.21 -37.37 -11.21
C PRO A 509 -14.22 -38.51 -11.29
N LYS A 510 -13.77 -39.69 -11.72
CA LYS A 510 -14.61 -40.90 -11.75
C LYS A 510 -15.20 -41.23 -10.37
N GLN A 511 -14.43 -41.02 -9.30
CA GLN A 511 -14.84 -41.32 -7.93
C GLN A 511 -15.73 -40.21 -7.33
N ALA A 512 -16.02 -39.14 -8.07
CA ALA A 512 -16.90 -38.08 -7.61
C ALA A 512 -18.29 -38.65 -7.30
N GLY A 513 -18.82 -38.27 -6.13
CA GLY A 513 -20.10 -38.77 -5.62
C GLY A 513 -20.12 -40.25 -5.25
N VAL A 514 -19.00 -40.85 -4.82
CA VAL A 514 -18.98 -42.21 -4.22
C VAL A 514 -18.90 -42.11 -2.70
N TRP A 515 -19.82 -42.77 -1.99
CA TRP A 515 -19.83 -42.86 -0.53
C TRP A 515 -18.80 -43.87 0.00
N GLY A 516 -18.20 -43.60 1.17
CA GLY A 516 -17.41 -44.59 1.92
C GLY A 516 -16.01 -44.91 1.39
N ARG A 517 -15.50 -44.23 0.35
CA ARG A 517 -14.12 -44.33 -0.11
C ARG A 517 -13.42 -42.98 -0.01
N VAL A 518 -12.15 -42.98 0.40
CA VAL A 518 -11.31 -41.76 0.42
C VAL A 518 -11.18 -41.25 -1.01
N VAL A 519 -11.88 -40.16 -1.29
CA VAL A 519 -11.80 -39.44 -2.54
C VAL A 519 -10.76 -38.32 -2.43
N PRO A 520 -9.99 -38.00 -3.50
CA PRO A 520 -9.03 -36.91 -3.50
C PRO A 520 -9.65 -35.53 -3.16
N ILE A 521 -10.97 -35.41 -3.37
CA ILE A 521 -11.77 -34.20 -3.18
C ILE A 521 -12.73 -34.43 -2.00
N THR A 522 -12.80 -33.48 -1.07
CA THR A 522 -13.74 -33.55 0.06
C THR A 522 -15.13 -33.06 -0.38
N HIS A 523 -16.17 -33.89 -0.24
CA HIS A 523 -17.57 -33.56 -0.53
C HIS A 523 -18.46 -33.85 0.69
N VAL A 524 -19.52 -33.05 0.87
CA VAL A 524 -20.57 -33.27 1.87
C VAL A 524 -21.92 -33.31 1.13
N PRO A 525 -22.86 -34.20 1.50
CA PRO A 525 -24.17 -34.29 0.87
C PRO A 525 -24.92 -32.96 0.80
N ALA A 526 -25.61 -32.74 -0.32
CA ALA A 526 -26.58 -31.66 -0.50
C ALA A 526 -28.02 -32.08 -0.16
N HIS A 527 -28.34 -33.39 -0.20
CA HIS A 527 -29.71 -33.90 -0.12
C HIS A 527 -29.98 -34.69 1.18
N ALA A 528 -31.19 -34.50 1.72
CA ALA A 528 -31.64 -35.06 3.00
C ALA A 528 -31.68 -36.60 3.04
N GLU A 529 -31.92 -37.24 1.89
CA GLU A 529 -31.94 -38.71 1.76
C GLU A 529 -30.57 -39.36 2.02
N ALA A 530 -29.48 -38.57 1.95
CA ALA A 530 -28.11 -39.03 2.16
C ALA A 530 -27.50 -38.61 3.51
N ALA A 531 -28.28 -37.97 4.41
CA ALA A 531 -27.80 -37.41 5.67
C ALA A 531 -27.35 -38.44 6.73
N GLY A 532 -27.55 -39.73 6.50
CA GLY A 532 -27.23 -40.82 7.43
C GLY A 532 -25.87 -41.51 7.23
N ALA A 533 -25.13 -41.19 6.16
CA ALA A 533 -23.83 -41.77 5.87
C ALA A 533 -22.73 -40.71 5.94
N GLU A 534 -21.77 -40.88 6.85
CA GLU A 534 -20.63 -39.98 6.92
C GLU A 534 -19.82 -40.06 5.62
N PRO A 535 -19.56 -38.92 4.93
CA PRO A 535 -18.72 -38.92 3.76
C PRO A 535 -17.31 -39.36 4.17
N ALA A 536 -16.71 -40.28 3.41
CA ALA A 536 -15.30 -40.64 3.57
C ALA A 536 -14.43 -39.51 2.98
N ALA A 537 -14.38 -38.37 3.69
CA ALA A 537 -13.52 -37.26 3.36
C ALA A 537 -12.06 -37.65 3.61
N ARG A 538 -11.14 -37.13 2.79
CA ARG A 538 -9.74 -37.01 3.20
C ARG A 538 -9.71 -36.37 4.60
N PRO A 539 -8.96 -36.89 5.57
CA PRO A 539 -8.83 -36.24 6.87
C PRO A 539 -8.33 -34.82 6.66
N LEU A 540 -9.11 -33.83 7.10
CA LEU A 540 -8.72 -32.42 7.08
C LEU A 540 -7.43 -32.32 7.90
N LEU A 541 -6.40 -31.68 7.35
CA LEU A 541 -5.10 -31.58 8.02
C LEU A 541 -5.16 -30.55 9.17
N ARG A 542 -6.17 -29.67 9.16
CA ARG A 542 -6.40 -28.62 10.17
C ARG A 542 -7.89 -28.43 10.43
N HIS A 543 -8.24 -28.12 11.67
CA HIS A 543 -9.59 -27.64 12.00
C HIS A 543 -9.87 -26.33 11.25
N GLY A 544 -10.99 -26.27 10.51
CA GLY A 544 -11.41 -25.09 9.75
C GLY A 544 -10.87 -25.00 8.31
N GLU A 545 -10.19 -26.04 7.80
CA GLU A 545 -9.84 -26.13 6.38
C GLU A 545 -11.12 -26.18 5.52
N PRO A 546 -11.35 -25.23 4.58
CA PRO A 546 -12.55 -25.25 3.74
C PRO A 546 -12.53 -26.49 2.83
N LEU A 547 -13.70 -27.11 2.66
CA LEU A 547 -13.88 -28.22 1.73
C LEU A 547 -13.55 -27.74 0.31
N LEU A 548 -12.62 -28.44 -0.37
CA LEU A 548 -12.15 -28.09 -1.71
C LEU A 548 -13.28 -28.08 -2.75
N ASP A 549 -14.37 -28.82 -2.49
CA ASP A 549 -15.54 -28.89 -3.36
C ASP A 549 -16.83 -29.17 -2.56
N GLY A 550 -17.17 -28.28 -1.63
CA GLY A 550 -18.37 -28.38 -0.78
C GLY A 550 -19.70 -28.36 -1.57
N PRO A 551 -20.83 -28.74 -0.95
CA PRO A 551 -22.12 -28.89 -1.64
C PRO A 551 -22.62 -27.60 -2.30
N ALA A 552 -22.33 -26.44 -1.71
CA ALA A 552 -22.70 -25.13 -2.26
C ALA A 552 -21.74 -24.60 -3.33
N ASP A 553 -20.52 -25.15 -3.43
CA ASP A 553 -19.55 -24.70 -4.43
C ASP A 553 -19.81 -25.40 -5.77
N CYS A 554 -20.34 -24.65 -6.74
CA CYS A 554 -20.55 -25.12 -8.12
C CYS A 554 -19.41 -24.69 -9.07
N GLY A 555 -18.27 -24.22 -8.57
CA GLY A 555 -17.17 -23.70 -9.39
C GLY A 555 -16.62 -24.71 -10.39
N ARG A 556 -16.40 -25.96 -9.98
CA ARG A 556 -15.93 -27.04 -10.87
C ARG A 556 -16.94 -27.39 -11.96
N LEU A 557 -18.22 -27.45 -11.58
CA LEU A 557 -19.31 -27.66 -12.54
C LEU A 557 -19.36 -26.54 -13.58
N ARG A 558 -19.30 -25.27 -13.17
CA ARG A 558 -19.26 -24.12 -14.10
C ARG A 558 -18.06 -24.18 -15.05
N MET A 559 -16.88 -24.58 -14.55
CA MET A 559 -15.70 -24.76 -15.40
C MET A 559 -15.91 -25.89 -16.42
N ALA A 560 -16.51 -27.02 -16.02
CA ALA A 560 -16.77 -28.13 -16.93
C ALA A 560 -17.78 -27.74 -18.03
N LEU A 561 -18.86 -27.05 -17.66
CA LEU A 561 -19.86 -26.53 -18.60
C LEU A 561 -19.24 -25.51 -19.56
N SER A 562 -18.49 -24.53 -19.03
CA SER A 562 -17.82 -23.52 -19.86
C SER A 562 -16.79 -24.13 -20.81
N LEU A 563 -16.13 -25.24 -20.45
CA LEU A 563 -15.25 -25.96 -21.35
C LEU A 563 -16.08 -26.58 -22.48
N LEU A 564 -17.12 -27.33 -22.12
CA LEU A 564 -18.02 -28.02 -23.04
C LEU A 564 -18.77 -27.07 -23.99
N ASP A 565 -19.09 -25.84 -23.58
CA ASP A 565 -19.68 -24.86 -24.48
C ASP A 565 -18.74 -24.50 -25.65
N VAL A 566 -17.42 -24.60 -25.45
CA VAL A 566 -16.41 -24.34 -26.49
C VAL A 566 -16.11 -25.60 -27.29
N VAL A 567 -15.84 -26.71 -26.61
CA VAL A 567 -15.32 -27.94 -27.23
C VAL A 567 -16.41 -28.97 -27.58
N GLY A 568 -17.62 -28.78 -27.08
CA GLY A 568 -18.70 -29.77 -27.11
C GLY A 568 -19.15 -30.18 -28.51
N GLY A 569 -19.21 -29.22 -29.42
CA GLY A 569 -19.59 -29.47 -30.82
C GLY A 569 -18.66 -30.44 -31.55
N PHE A 570 -17.39 -30.52 -31.12
CA PHE A 570 -16.40 -31.44 -31.69
C PHE A 570 -16.57 -32.89 -31.19
N PHE A 571 -17.32 -33.12 -30.10
CA PHE A 571 -17.57 -34.45 -29.52
C PHE A 571 -18.90 -35.07 -29.96
N SER A 572 -19.23 -34.93 -31.25
CA SER A 572 -20.48 -35.41 -31.85
C SER A 572 -20.39 -36.80 -32.47
N ARG A 573 -19.19 -37.27 -32.85
CA ARG A 573 -18.97 -38.55 -33.56
C ARG A 573 -17.76 -39.34 -33.02
N GLY A 574 -17.72 -40.63 -33.34
CA GLY A 574 -16.59 -41.53 -33.10
C GLY A 574 -16.29 -41.82 -31.62
N LEU A 575 -15.05 -42.23 -31.36
CA LEU A 575 -14.55 -42.62 -30.02
C LEU A 575 -14.63 -41.46 -29.01
N ALA A 576 -14.39 -40.23 -29.46
CA ALA A 576 -14.39 -39.06 -28.60
C ALA A 576 -15.81 -38.74 -28.07
N ARG A 577 -16.85 -38.98 -28.89
CA ARG A 577 -18.25 -38.93 -28.46
C ARG A 577 -18.52 -39.94 -27.36
N ARG A 578 -18.17 -41.22 -27.57
CA ARG A 578 -18.43 -42.30 -26.60
C ARG A 578 -17.71 -42.06 -25.27
N ARG A 579 -16.48 -41.54 -25.30
CA ARG A 579 -15.74 -41.18 -24.08
C ARG A 579 -16.33 -40.00 -23.33
N LEU A 580 -16.92 -39.03 -24.03
CA LEU A 580 -17.68 -37.96 -23.40
C LEU A 580 -18.96 -38.52 -22.77
N ASP A 581 -19.64 -39.44 -23.46
CA ASP A 581 -20.87 -40.10 -22.96
C ASP A 581 -20.57 -40.85 -21.64
N VAL A 582 -19.45 -41.59 -21.57
CA VAL A 582 -18.95 -42.19 -20.31
C VAL A 582 -18.76 -41.14 -19.21
N TRP A 583 -18.14 -39.99 -19.53
CA TRP A 583 -17.94 -38.92 -18.56
C TRP A 583 -19.26 -38.29 -18.09
N LEU A 584 -20.27 -38.16 -18.95
CA LEU A 584 -21.60 -37.66 -18.59
C LEU A 584 -22.31 -38.57 -17.59
N VAL A 585 -22.11 -39.90 -17.67
CA VAL A 585 -22.63 -40.83 -16.66
C VAL A 585 -22.02 -40.54 -15.28
N TYR A 586 -20.70 -40.29 -15.22
CA TYR A 586 -20.04 -39.86 -13.97
C TYR A 586 -20.50 -38.47 -13.48
N LEU A 587 -20.72 -37.52 -14.40
CA LEU A 587 -21.26 -36.21 -14.08
C LEU A 587 -22.64 -36.32 -13.43
N SER A 588 -23.52 -37.20 -13.94
CA SER A 588 -24.87 -37.35 -13.41
C SER A 588 -24.89 -37.72 -11.92
N ARG A 589 -23.98 -38.61 -11.48
CA ARG A 589 -23.78 -38.92 -10.05
C ARG A 589 -23.24 -37.74 -9.26
N TYR A 590 -22.28 -37.00 -9.81
CA TYR A 590 -21.68 -35.83 -9.15
C TYR A 590 -22.70 -34.71 -8.87
N LEU A 591 -23.69 -34.50 -9.74
CA LEU A 591 -24.71 -33.46 -9.57
C LEU A 591 -25.49 -33.59 -8.25
N PHE A 592 -25.73 -34.82 -7.78
CA PHE A 592 -26.40 -35.09 -6.51
C PHE A 592 -25.56 -34.74 -5.28
N CYS A 593 -24.27 -34.47 -5.45
CA CYS A 593 -23.41 -33.94 -4.37
C CYS A 593 -23.50 -32.42 -4.25
N LYS A 594 -24.24 -31.74 -5.14
CA LYS A 594 -24.26 -30.27 -5.25
C LYS A 594 -25.65 -29.68 -5.02
N THR A 595 -25.70 -28.60 -4.27
CA THR A 595 -26.87 -27.70 -4.26
C THR A 595 -26.77 -26.78 -5.47
N VAL A 596 -27.24 -27.26 -6.62
CA VAL A 596 -27.17 -26.51 -7.88
C VAL A 596 -28.14 -25.32 -7.83
N SER A 597 -27.59 -24.10 -7.95
CA SER A 597 -28.39 -22.87 -8.05
C SER A 597 -29.19 -22.85 -9.36
N VAL A 598 -30.24 -22.03 -9.41
CA VAL A 598 -31.12 -21.92 -10.58
C VAL A 598 -30.33 -21.58 -11.85
N ASP A 599 -29.40 -20.62 -11.79
CA ASP A 599 -28.58 -20.21 -12.93
C ASP A 599 -27.69 -21.35 -13.47
N VAL A 600 -27.07 -22.12 -12.56
CA VAL A 600 -26.22 -23.24 -12.96
C VAL A 600 -27.06 -24.39 -13.51
N ARG A 601 -28.30 -24.57 -13.04
CA ARG A 601 -29.23 -25.55 -13.60
C ARG A 601 -29.63 -25.19 -15.02
N PHE A 602 -29.88 -23.91 -15.32
CA PHE A 602 -30.14 -23.46 -16.68
C PHE A 602 -28.92 -23.67 -17.59
N ALA A 603 -27.73 -23.24 -17.14
CA ALA A 603 -26.50 -23.46 -17.91
C ALA A 603 -26.24 -24.95 -18.17
N LEU A 604 -26.43 -25.81 -17.15
CA LEU A 604 -26.32 -27.26 -17.29
C LEU A 604 -27.31 -27.79 -18.33
N HIS A 605 -28.58 -27.39 -18.25
CA HIS A 605 -29.61 -27.81 -19.19
C HIS A 605 -29.25 -27.38 -20.62
N ASP A 606 -28.83 -26.13 -20.82
CA ASP A 606 -28.50 -25.59 -22.14
C ASP A 606 -27.29 -26.28 -22.76
N THR A 607 -26.20 -26.45 -21.99
CA THR A 607 -25.01 -27.18 -22.44
C THR A 607 -25.34 -28.64 -22.76
N LEU A 608 -26.10 -29.32 -21.90
CA LEU A 608 -26.47 -30.72 -22.13
C LEU A 608 -27.43 -30.87 -23.32
N ALA A 609 -28.41 -29.98 -23.49
CA ALA A 609 -29.31 -29.97 -24.63
C ALA A 609 -28.54 -29.73 -25.94
N ALA A 610 -27.54 -28.85 -25.93
CA ALA A 610 -26.67 -28.62 -27.09
C ALA A 610 -25.79 -29.84 -27.42
N LEU A 611 -25.28 -30.54 -26.41
CA LEU A 611 -24.45 -31.74 -26.58
C LEU A 611 -25.25 -32.96 -27.01
N ARG A 612 -26.33 -33.24 -26.28
CA ARG A 612 -27.16 -34.45 -26.36
C ARG A 612 -28.63 -34.08 -26.11
N PRO A 613 -29.39 -33.70 -27.16
CA PRO A 613 -30.79 -33.30 -27.03
C PRO A 613 -31.72 -34.37 -26.42
N GLN A 614 -31.33 -35.64 -26.52
CA GLN A 614 -32.10 -36.80 -26.03
C GLN A 614 -31.66 -37.27 -24.64
N LEU A 615 -30.70 -36.58 -24.00
CA LEU A 615 -30.17 -36.98 -22.71
C LEU A 615 -31.21 -36.78 -21.61
N VAL A 616 -31.52 -37.86 -20.89
CA VAL A 616 -32.32 -37.81 -19.67
C VAL A 616 -31.42 -38.07 -18.46
N LEU A 617 -31.38 -37.10 -17.54
CA LEU A 617 -30.63 -37.25 -16.29
C LEU A 617 -31.42 -38.14 -15.31
N PRO A 618 -30.73 -38.95 -14.48
CA PRO A 618 -31.39 -39.74 -13.44
C PRO A 618 -32.14 -38.85 -12.43
N ASP A 619 -33.30 -39.30 -11.97
CA ASP A 619 -34.13 -38.56 -11.01
C ASP A 619 -33.70 -38.78 -9.56
N SER A 620 -33.03 -39.92 -9.28
CA SER A 620 -32.56 -40.26 -7.94
C SER A 620 -31.08 -40.61 -7.89
N TYR A 621 -30.48 -40.39 -6.72
CA TYR A 621 -29.10 -40.73 -6.46
C TYR A 621 -28.81 -42.24 -6.62
N GLU A 622 -29.76 -43.09 -6.21
CA GLU A 622 -29.66 -44.55 -6.35
C GLU A 622 -29.61 -44.96 -7.82
N GLN A 623 -30.44 -44.33 -8.67
CA GLN A 623 -30.43 -44.58 -10.11
C GLN A 623 -29.10 -44.15 -10.74
N ALA A 624 -28.57 -42.99 -10.37
CA ALA A 624 -27.26 -42.52 -10.83
C ALA A 624 -26.12 -43.46 -10.41
N CYS A 625 -26.16 -43.98 -9.18
CA CYS A 625 -25.18 -44.97 -8.72
C CYS A 625 -25.29 -46.30 -9.46
N ALA A 626 -26.52 -46.79 -9.69
CA ALA A 626 -26.75 -48.01 -10.44
C ALA A 626 -26.25 -47.87 -11.89
N ALA A 627 -26.46 -46.72 -12.53
CA ALA A 627 -25.96 -46.44 -13.86
C ALA A 627 -24.43 -46.47 -13.93
N VAL A 628 -23.75 -45.82 -12.98
CA VAL A 628 -22.27 -45.87 -12.91
C VAL A 628 -21.77 -47.28 -12.60
N ALA A 629 -22.42 -48.01 -11.69
CA ALA A 629 -22.02 -49.38 -11.35
C ALA A 629 -22.13 -50.33 -12.56
N ARG A 630 -23.23 -50.26 -13.32
CA ARG A 630 -23.39 -51.02 -14.57
C ARG A 630 -22.30 -50.68 -15.59
N LEU A 631 -22.00 -49.39 -15.74
CA LEU A 631 -20.95 -48.92 -16.62
C LEU A 631 -19.57 -49.47 -16.20
N GLU A 632 -19.22 -49.38 -14.92
CA GLU A 632 -17.93 -49.84 -14.40
C GLU A 632 -17.77 -51.36 -14.48
N THR A 633 -18.84 -52.14 -14.28
CA THR A 633 -18.78 -53.60 -14.46
C THR A 633 -18.44 -53.99 -15.89
N VAL A 634 -19.08 -53.35 -16.87
CA VAL A 634 -18.83 -53.66 -18.29
C VAL A 634 -17.47 -53.11 -18.75
N MET A 635 -17.07 -51.93 -18.27
CA MET A 635 -15.73 -51.39 -18.54
C MET A 635 -14.59 -52.24 -17.96
N ALA A 636 -14.86 -53.02 -16.91
CA ALA A 636 -13.87 -53.94 -16.35
C ALA A 636 -13.64 -55.17 -17.25
N ASP A 637 -14.64 -55.56 -18.03
CA ASP A 637 -14.60 -56.70 -18.94
C ASP A 637 -14.12 -56.31 -20.35
N ASP A 638 -14.63 -55.20 -20.91
CA ASP A 638 -14.19 -54.63 -22.19
C ASP A 638 -14.44 -53.11 -22.24
N GLN A 639 -13.38 -52.35 -22.50
CA GLN A 639 -13.45 -50.89 -22.61
C GLN A 639 -14.36 -50.42 -23.75
N ALA A 640 -14.41 -51.15 -24.88
CA ALA A 640 -15.25 -50.79 -26.02
C ALA A 640 -16.73 -51.00 -25.73
N GLN A 641 -17.07 -52.06 -25.00
CA GLN A 641 -18.44 -52.36 -24.57
C GLN A 641 -18.93 -51.37 -23.52
N GLY A 642 -18.07 -50.94 -22.59
CA GLY A 642 -18.43 -49.91 -21.62
C GLY A 642 -18.72 -48.56 -22.27
N GLU A 643 -17.94 -48.19 -23.29
CA GLU A 643 -18.18 -46.99 -24.10
C GLU A 643 -19.51 -47.08 -24.91
N ALA A 644 -19.92 -48.27 -25.34
CA ALA A 644 -21.22 -48.49 -25.99
C ALA A 644 -22.39 -48.45 -24.99
N LEU A 645 -22.26 -49.09 -23.83
CA LEU A 645 -23.28 -49.08 -22.79
C LEU A 645 -23.53 -47.67 -22.25
N ALA A 646 -22.50 -46.84 -22.10
CA ALA A 646 -22.67 -45.44 -21.74
C ALA A 646 -23.56 -44.70 -22.74
N HIS A 647 -23.38 -44.98 -24.03
CA HIS A 647 -24.20 -44.39 -25.08
C HIS A 647 -25.67 -44.82 -24.94
N GLU A 648 -25.92 -46.12 -24.70
CA GLU A 648 -27.26 -46.65 -24.44
C GLU A 648 -27.90 -45.98 -23.22
N LEU A 649 -27.23 -45.92 -22.07
CA LEU A 649 -27.76 -45.34 -20.84
C LEU A 649 -28.23 -43.88 -20.98
N LEU A 650 -27.60 -43.10 -21.86
CA LEU A 650 -27.99 -41.70 -22.10
C LEU A 650 -29.21 -41.58 -23.02
N HIS A 651 -29.52 -42.61 -23.81
CA HIS A 651 -30.54 -42.59 -24.86
C HIS A 651 -31.70 -43.59 -24.63
N GLU A 652 -31.56 -44.55 -23.71
CA GLU A 652 -32.58 -45.55 -23.35
C GLU A 652 -33.91 -44.93 -22.89
N ALA A 653 -33.87 -43.73 -22.29
CA ALA A 653 -35.07 -43.03 -21.85
C ALA A 653 -35.97 -42.51 -23.00
N ALA A 654 -35.46 -42.44 -24.24
CA ALA A 654 -36.23 -42.01 -25.40
C ALA A 654 -36.69 -43.18 -26.31
N GLY A 655 -36.40 -44.43 -25.92
CA GLY A 655 -36.37 -45.58 -26.82
C GLY A 655 -37.33 -46.71 -26.54
N ALA A 656 -38.46 -46.49 -25.87
CA ALA A 656 -39.59 -47.43 -25.95
C ALA A 656 -40.33 -47.25 -27.29
N GLY A 657 -39.63 -47.51 -28.40
CA GLY A 657 -40.23 -47.55 -29.74
C GLY A 657 -39.41 -46.92 -30.85
N ALA A 658 -38.33 -47.55 -31.27
CA ALA A 658 -37.97 -47.66 -32.69
C ALA A 658 -36.84 -48.68 -32.86
N THR A 659 -37.12 -49.65 -33.71
CA THR A 659 -36.33 -50.83 -34.05
C THR A 659 -35.13 -50.51 -34.94
N SER A 660 -34.05 -51.29 -34.74
CA SER A 660 -33.14 -51.87 -35.74
C SER A 660 -32.59 -50.97 -36.88
N GLY A 661 -31.25 -50.92 -36.98
CA GLY A 661 -30.61 -50.62 -38.27
C GLY A 661 -29.15 -50.21 -38.16
N GLU A 662 -28.27 -51.15 -38.49
CA GLU A 662 -27.00 -50.93 -39.21
C GLU A 662 -25.78 -50.46 -38.39
N GLU A 663 -25.04 -51.47 -37.90
CA GLU A 663 -23.59 -51.51 -38.04
C GLU A 663 -23.22 -51.41 -39.53
N GLU A 664 -22.30 -50.52 -39.90
CA GLU A 664 -21.23 -50.76 -40.88
C GLU A 664 -20.33 -49.52 -41.02
N GLY A 665 -19.02 -49.75 -41.20
CA GLY A 665 -18.11 -48.77 -41.80
C GLY A 665 -16.86 -48.42 -40.99
N GLU A 666 -15.88 -49.32 -40.98
CA GLU A 666 -14.47 -48.94 -40.91
C GLU A 666 -14.12 -47.99 -42.08
N GLU A 667 -13.59 -46.81 -41.79
CA GLU A 667 -12.74 -46.04 -42.71
C GLU A 667 -11.43 -45.80 -41.93
N GLY A 668 -10.27 -46.35 -42.32
CA GLY A 668 -9.71 -46.24 -43.65
C GLY A 668 -8.94 -44.93 -43.72
N GLU A 669 -7.74 -44.91 -43.12
CA GLU A 669 -6.76 -43.83 -43.33
C GLU A 669 -6.38 -43.78 -44.81
N GLU A 670 -6.93 -42.85 -45.56
CA GLU A 670 -6.30 -42.29 -46.74
C GLU A 670 -6.47 -40.76 -46.69
N GLY A 671 -5.43 -40.09 -46.20
CA GLY A 671 -5.24 -38.66 -46.44
C GLY A 671 -4.59 -38.47 -47.80
N GLU A 672 -5.33 -37.81 -48.69
CA GLU A 672 -4.86 -37.26 -49.96
C GLU A 672 -3.96 -36.03 -49.76
N GLU A 673 -3.33 -35.63 -50.87
CA GLU A 673 -2.66 -34.34 -51.13
C GLU A 673 -3.42 -33.10 -50.66
#